data_AF-A0A6J7D229-F1
#
_entry.id   AF-A0A6J7D229-F1
#
_cell.length_a   1.000
_cell.length_b   1.000
_cell.length_c   1.000
_cell.angle_alpha   90.00
_cell.angle_beta   90.00
_cell.angle_gamma   90.00
#
_symmetry.space_group_name_H-M   'P 1'
#
loop_
_entity.id
_entity.type
_entity.pdbx_description
1 polymer ?
#
loop_
_entity_poly.entity_id
_entity_poly.type
_entity_poly.pdbx_seq_one_letter_code
_entity_poly.pdbx_strand_id
1 'polypeptide(L)'
;MDHAAGTGLIGAALVAARSFQPNLLTRRTTDQAAITGVTSASAYGLFSAGDSILGAAASRLSRSEQASPIARLAVAGVVGAAGAAAATALAWREHEESKRAVGRLVARTAVAVSAASVVATVTHASRPLSAARSTAVVAAAVGAASFALTKPWQARPGSLLDQALPGSTERNNQFFFEDSVRDVSVPKSVGIAVGVAAATYGLARAESALTGVTSRAATFLIGGEAQDHRMIGRVSSAAATFAFGWFAVTRVSTLLSKGGGAVEPGYATPPSAPEISGSPASGLDWQKMTREGARWLAGALSPSTIDAVMSTTDAIQPIRVYASLDMASSDADRAQMLLAEIDRTKALKRKVFALLSPTGSGYVNYVATETLEYLSGGNCASAAIQYSVLPSALSLTRVPTGTAQTAMVVRGIVERLMAMPASKRPLVVLFGESLGSQVSEDMFRGLGIQGLAGSGFDAAVWIGTPAATAWRRELWGTRTIAEAPEIGPGTAYLPRTIADWRALPAAERDRARFLLLQNGDDPIPKFGSQVAWRRPDWLGPNHTRPIGSPRGTSWVPGMTFLTTFFDMQNALTPTPGTFSEGGHDYRHVLPEAISTTWRLPATDEQMTSINQALRARELAWELHRDWTNALAKPLGKQPAAKAKALAHASKYTGRSIDEAGLHAIVDAGLNPR
;
A
#
# COMPACT_ATOMS: atom_id res chain seq x y z
N MET A 1 -22.14 35.00 3.21
CA MET A 1 -20.89 34.26 2.93
C MET A 1 -19.84 35.30 2.64
N ASP A 2 -18.72 35.28 3.34
CA ASP A 2 -17.66 36.26 3.13
C ASP A 2 -16.75 35.89 1.94
N HIS A 3 -15.89 36.83 1.53
CA HIS A 3 -15.02 36.69 0.37
C HIS A 3 -14.11 35.46 0.44
N ALA A 4 -13.54 35.22 1.63
CA ALA A 4 -12.60 34.14 1.84
C ALA A 4 -13.31 32.77 1.82
N ALA A 5 -14.52 32.65 2.35
CA ALA A 5 -15.36 31.46 2.15
C ALA A 5 -15.71 31.24 0.67
N GLY A 6 -15.92 32.32 -0.09
CA GLY A 6 -16.09 32.25 -1.54
C GLY A 6 -14.85 31.72 -2.28
N THR A 7 -13.67 32.19 -1.89
CA THR A 7 -12.39 31.69 -2.39
C THR A 7 -12.17 30.22 -2.03
N GLY A 8 -12.54 29.85 -0.79
CA GLY A 8 -12.57 28.46 -0.33
C GLY A 8 -13.43 27.56 -1.21
N LEU A 9 -14.66 27.98 -1.56
CA LEU A 9 -15.55 27.21 -2.44
C LEU A 9 -14.99 27.03 -3.84
N ILE A 10 -14.37 28.07 -4.41
CA ILE A 10 -13.71 27.99 -5.73
C ILE A 10 -12.53 27.01 -5.66
N GLY A 11 -11.70 27.09 -4.62
CA GLY A 11 -10.59 26.17 -4.39
C GLY A 11 -11.04 24.72 -4.20
N ALA A 12 -12.12 24.51 -3.45
CA ALA A 12 -12.72 23.19 -3.27
C ALA A 12 -13.20 22.60 -4.59
N ALA A 13 -13.92 23.37 -5.41
CA ALA A 13 -14.40 22.91 -6.72
C ALA A 13 -13.24 22.60 -7.69
N LEU A 14 -12.18 23.40 -7.68
CA LEU A 14 -10.96 23.15 -8.45
C LEU A 14 -10.35 21.78 -8.13
N VAL A 15 -10.25 21.45 -6.84
CA VAL A 15 -9.64 20.20 -6.34
C VAL A 15 -10.58 19.01 -6.47
N ALA A 16 -11.88 19.19 -6.21
CA ALA A 16 -12.92 18.17 -6.37
C ALA A 16 -12.94 17.60 -7.79
N ALA A 17 -12.83 18.45 -8.80
CA ALA A 17 -12.77 18.02 -10.18
C ALA A 17 -11.53 17.17 -10.49
N ARG A 18 -10.38 17.50 -9.87
CA ARG A 18 -9.13 16.77 -10.06
C ARG A 18 -9.10 15.43 -9.34
N SER A 19 -9.95 15.19 -8.34
CA SER A 19 -10.00 13.90 -7.64
C SER A 19 -10.40 12.74 -8.55
N PHE A 20 -11.07 13.02 -9.68
CA PHE A 20 -11.49 12.03 -10.67
C PHE A 20 -10.39 11.59 -11.62
N GLN A 21 -9.21 12.22 -11.60
CA GLN A 21 -8.06 11.71 -12.35
C GLN A 21 -7.72 10.30 -11.84
N PRO A 22 -7.29 9.35 -12.70
CA PRO A 22 -6.90 8.02 -12.29
C PRO A 22 -5.60 8.02 -11.47
N ASN A 23 -5.29 6.91 -10.81
CA ASN A 23 -4.01 6.72 -10.12
C ASN A 23 -3.48 5.31 -10.41
N LEU A 24 -2.85 4.63 -9.47
CA LEU A 24 -2.20 3.35 -9.76
C LEU A 24 -3.24 2.29 -10.14
N LEU A 25 -4.29 2.16 -9.33
CA LEU A 25 -5.34 1.16 -9.52
C LEU A 25 -6.69 1.81 -9.84
N THR A 26 -7.62 0.97 -10.30
CA THR A 26 -9.04 1.32 -10.44
C THR A 26 -9.72 1.40 -9.07
N ARG A 27 -10.87 2.10 -8.98
CA ARG A 27 -11.46 2.51 -7.69
C ARG A 27 -12.94 2.22 -7.58
N ARG A 28 -13.40 1.94 -6.36
CA ARG A 28 -14.83 1.84 -6.06
C ARG A 28 -15.44 3.23 -5.95
N THR A 29 -16.76 3.30 -6.14
CA THR A 29 -17.52 4.54 -5.93
C THR A 29 -17.35 5.10 -4.52
N THR A 30 -17.30 4.24 -3.50
CA THR A 30 -17.10 4.62 -2.10
C THR A 30 -15.75 5.30 -1.89
N ASP A 31 -14.69 4.78 -2.50
CA ASP A 31 -13.34 5.33 -2.41
C ASP A 31 -13.30 6.70 -3.07
N GLN A 32 -13.91 6.83 -4.26
CA GLN A 32 -13.99 8.11 -4.97
C GLN A 32 -14.76 9.16 -4.18
N ALA A 33 -15.86 8.78 -3.54
CA ALA A 33 -16.64 9.69 -2.69
C ALA A 33 -15.80 10.20 -1.51
N ALA A 34 -15.09 9.30 -0.83
CA ALA A 34 -14.22 9.65 0.29
C ALA A 34 -13.06 10.56 -0.14
N ILE A 35 -12.36 10.22 -1.23
CA ILE A 35 -11.26 11.03 -1.78
C ILE A 35 -11.78 12.43 -2.12
N THR A 36 -12.88 12.53 -2.86
CA THR A 36 -13.45 13.81 -3.29
C THR A 36 -13.89 14.65 -2.09
N GLY A 37 -14.60 14.05 -1.13
CA GLY A 37 -15.06 14.75 0.08
C GLY A 37 -13.92 15.30 0.92
N VAL A 38 -12.94 14.45 1.28
CA VAL A 38 -11.79 14.85 2.13
C VAL A 38 -10.96 15.92 1.43
N THR A 39 -10.62 15.73 0.15
CA THR A 39 -9.74 16.66 -0.57
C THR A 39 -10.42 18.00 -0.85
N SER A 40 -11.73 18.01 -1.11
CA SER A 40 -12.50 19.24 -1.28
C SER A 40 -12.59 20.03 0.04
N ALA A 41 -12.83 19.34 1.17
CA ALA A 41 -12.86 19.98 2.48
C ALA A 41 -11.50 20.55 2.88
N SER A 42 -10.40 19.81 2.66
CA SER A 42 -9.04 20.31 2.90
C SER A 42 -8.69 21.50 2.00
N ALA A 43 -9.05 21.44 0.72
CA ALA A 43 -8.85 22.54 -0.22
C ALA A 43 -9.66 23.77 0.17
N TYR A 44 -10.92 23.60 0.58
CA TYR A 44 -11.75 24.68 1.10
C TYR A 44 -11.04 25.45 2.23
N GLY A 45 -10.55 24.72 3.24
CA GLY A 45 -9.83 25.32 4.37
C GLY A 45 -8.55 26.03 3.95
N LEU A 46 -7.73 25.40 3.10
CA LEU A 46 -6.48 25.98 2.61
C LEU A 46 -6.69 27.29 1.84
N PHE A 47 -7.67 27.32 0.93
CA PHE A 47 -7.94 28.48 0.09
C PHE A 47 -8.62 29.61 0.89
N SER A 48 -9.54 29.27 1.80
CA SER A 48 -10.18 30.23 2.71
C SER A 48 -9.16 30.89 3.65
N ALA A 49 -8.25 30.10 4.23
CA ALA A 49 -7.17 30.62 5.07
C ALA A 49 -6.18 31.47 4.26
N GLY A 50 -5.77 31.00 3.07
CA GLY A 50 -4.86 31.73 2.20
C GLY A 50 -5.42 33.08 1.75
N ASP A 51 -6.69 33.15 1.35
CA ASP A 51 -7.34 34.42 1.00
C ASP A 51 -7.44 35.39 2.19
N SER A 52 -7.56 34.86 3.41
CA SER A 52 -7.58 35.70 4.61
C SER A 52 -6.25 36.43 4.80
N ILE A 53 -5.11 35.78 4.47
CA ILE A 53 -3.78 36.39 4.49
C ILE A 53 -3.67 37.48 3.41
N LEU A 54 -4.12 37.18 2.18
CA LEU A 54 -4.13 38.15 1.08
C LEU A 54 -5.02 39.36 1.43
N GLY A 55 -6.18 39.12 2.02
CA GLY A 55 -7.12 40.14 2.47
C GLY A 55 -6.54 41.04 3.56
N ALA A 56 -5.82 40.49 4.52
CA ALA A 56 -5.15 41.27 5.58
C ALA A 56 -4.00 42.13 5.05
N ALA A 57 -3.25 41.65 4.05
CA ALA A 57 -2.26 42.46 3.36
C ALA A 57 -2.92 43.57 2.52
N ALA A 58 -4.03 43.26 1.85
CA ALA A 58 -4.78 44.21 1.04
C ALA A 58 -5.43 45.32 1.87
N SER A 59 -5.96 45.02 3.06
CA SER A 59 -6.54 46.04 3.95
C SER A 59 -5.50 47.03 4.47
N ARG A 60 -4.29 46.53 4.79
CA ARG A 60 -3.14 47.38 5.13
C ARG A 60 -2.73 48.29 3.96
N LEU A 61 -2.74 47.76 2.74
CA LEU A 61 -2.42 48.53 1.54
C LEU A 61 -3.47 49.62 1.26
N SER A 62 -4.76 49.32 1.41
CA SER A 62 -5.84 50.29 1.19
C SER A 62 -6.10 51.22 2.38
N ARG A 63 -5.42 51.02 3.52
CA ARG A 63 -5.63 51.75 4.78
C ARG A 63 -7.11 51.81 5.18
N SER A 64 -7.82 50.71 4.97
CA SER A 64 -9.25 50.58 5.25
C SER A 64 -9.55 49.26 5.95
N GLU A 65 -10.57 49.26 6.79
CA GLU A 65 -11.02 48.05 7.52
C GLU A 65 -11.37 46.90 6.56
N GLN A 66 -12.06 47.22 5.46
CA GLN A 66 -12.33 46.27 4.39
C GLN A 66 -11.47 46.59 3.17
N ALA A 67 -10.66 45.60 2.76
CA ALA A 67 -9.83 45.71 1.57
C ALA A 67 -10.67 45.98 0.32
N SER A 68 -10.34 47.05 -0.42
CA SER A 68 -11.02 47.35 -1.68
C SER A 68 -10.76 46.25 -2.73
N PRO A 69 -11.66 46.05 -3.72
CA PRO A 69 -11.43 45.09 -4.79
C PRO A 69 -10.11 45.32 -5.53
N ILE A 70 -9.72 46.58 -5.75
CA ILE A 70 -8.46 46.94 -6.41
C ILE A 70 -7.25 46.50 -5.57
N ALA A 71 -7.27 46.76 -4.26
CA ALA A 71 -6.18 46.36 -3.37
C ALA A 71 -6.04 44.83 -3.29
N ARG A 72 -7.17 44.10 -3.27
CA ARG A 72 -7.19 42.63 -3.32
C ARG A 72 -6.58 42.10 -4.63
N LEU A 73 -6.98 42.67 -5.77
CA LEU A 73 -6.43 42.29 -7.08
C LEU A 73 -4.93 42.59 -7.17
N ALA A 74 -4.47 43.73 -6.64
CA ALA A 74 -3.06 44.09 -6.64
C ALA A 74 -2.22 43.11 -5.78
N VAL A 75 -2.65 42.84 -4.55
CA VAL A 75 -1.96 41.90 -3.65
C VAL A 75 -1.95 40.49 -4.23
N ALA A 76 -3.10 39.99 -4.69
CA ALA A 76 -3.18 38.66 -5.32
C ALA A 76 -2.34 38.59 -6.60
N GLY A 77 -2.30 39.65 -7.41
CA GLY A 77 -1.46 39.73 -8.60
C GLY A 77 0.04 39.63 -8.28
N VAL A 78 0.52 40.41 -7.30
CA VAL A 78 1.92 40.38 -6.87
C VAL A 78 2.30 39.03 -6.26
N VAL A 79 1.50 38.52 -5.32
CA VAL A 79 1.77 37.23 -4.66
C VAL A 79 1.71 36.09 -5.67
N GLY A 80 0.74 36.11 -6.60
CA GLY A 80 0.62 35.14 -7.68
C GLY A 80 1.81 35.17 -8.62
N ALA A 81 2.27 36.35 -9.06
CA ALA A 81 3.43 36.50 -9.96
C ALA A 81 4.73 36.04 -9.28
N ALA A 82 4.96 36.46 -8.03
CA ALA A 82 6.12 36.02 -7.25
C ALA A 82 6.11 34.50 -7.02
N GLY A 83 4.94 33.93 -6.70
CA GLY A 83 4.74 32.49 -6.59
C GLY A 83 5.01 31.75 -7.91
N ALA A 84 4.60 32.29 -9.06
CA ALA A 84 4.86 31.70 -10.36
C ALA A 84 6.34 31.71 -10.73
N ALA A 85 7.04 32.82 -10.45
CA ALA A 85 8.49 32.92 -10.63
C ALA A 85 9.23 31.91 -9.75
N ALA A 86 8.88 31.83 -8.46
CA ALA A 86 9.46 30.88 -7.52
C ALA A 86 9.17 29.41 -7.91
N ALA A 87 7.94 29.09 -8.34
CA ALA A 87 7.57 27.74 -8.77
C ALA A 87 8.33 27.30 -10.02
N THR A 88 8.65 28.24 -10.92
CA THR A 88 9.47 28.02 -12.12
C THR A 88 10.94 27.80 -11.75
N ALA A 89 11.52 28.67 -10.90
CA ALA A 89 12.90 28.50 -10.42
C ALA A 89 13.09 27.18 -9.64
N LEU A 90 12.07 26.78 -8.90
CA LEU A 90 12.02 25.55 -8.14
C LEU A 90 11.38 24.40 -8.92
N ALA A 91 11.42 24.41 -10.26
CA ALA A 91 10.87 23.34 -11.11
C ALA A 91 11.30 21.95 -10.61
N TRP A 92 10.37 21.00 -10.75
CA TRP A 92 10.56 19.63 -10.25
C TRP A 92 11.78 18.97 -10.88
N ARG A 93 12.54 18.27 -10.05
CA ARG A 93 13.66 17.42 -10.43
C ARG A 93 13.48 16.09 -9.73
N GLU A 94 13.86 15.02 -10.42
CA GLU A 94 13.95 13.70 -9.80
C GLU A 94 14.96 13.75 -8.64
N HIS A 95 14.73 12.97 -7.58
CA HIS A 95 15.60 12.90 -6.40
C HIS A 95 15.80 14.22 -5.63
N GLU A 96 14.97 15.24 -5.87
CA GLU A 96 15.14 16.54 -5.22
C GLU A 96 15.04 16.49 -3.67
N GLU A 97 15.74 17.41 -3.01
CA GLU A 97 15.61 17.55 -1.56
C GLU A 97 14.22 18.04 -1.13
N SER A 98 13.79 17.62 0.06
CA SER A 98 12.51 18.04 0.64
C SER A 98 12.37 19.57 0.76
N LYS A 99 13.47 20.30 1.01
CA LYS A 99 13.44 21.78 1.10
C LYS A 99 13.01 22.42 -0.22
N ARG A 100 13.56 21.96 -1.35
CA ARG A 100 13.19 22.42 -2.71
C ARG A 100 11.72 22.10 -3.00
N ALA A 101 11.29 20.88 -2.68
CA ALA A 101 9.91 20.44 -2.87
C ALA A 101 8.90 21.29 -2.07
N VAL A 102 9.21 21.56 -0.79
CA VAL A 102 8.39 22.43 0.07
C VAL A 102 8.34 23.85 -0.47
N GLY A 103 9.47 24.42 -0.88
CA GLY A 103 9.50 25.74 -1.51
C GLY A 103 8.60 25.83 -2.76
N ARG A 104 8.64 24.81 -3.63
CA ARG A 104 7.75 24.74 -4.79
C ARG A 104 6.29 24.56 -4.40
N LEU A 105 6.00 23.76 -3.37
CA LEU A 105 4.64 23.58 -2.86
C LEU A 105 4.05 24.91 -2.38
N VAL A 106 4.79 25.65 -1.54
CA VAL A 106 4.36 26.97 -1.05
C VAL A 106 4.12 27.93 -2.23
N ALA A 107 5.05 27.98 -3.18
CA ALA A 107 4.93 28.82 -4.37
C ALA A 107 3.70 28.49 -5.22
N ARG A 108 3.43 27.20 -5.48
CA ARG A 108 2.25 26.75 -6.24
C ARG A 108 0.94 26.98 -5.50
N THR A 109 0.94 26.81 -4.18
CA THR A 109 -0.23 27.12 -3.34
C THR A 109 -0.53 28.62 -3.38
N ALA A 110 0.49 29.49 -3.29
CA ALA A 110 0.32 30.93 -3.40
C ALA A 110 -0.29 31.33 -4.76
N VAL A 111 0.17 30.73 -5.86
CA VAL A 111 -0.42 30.93 -7.21
C VAL A 111 -1.89 30.51 -7.22
N ALA A 112 -2.20 29.30 -6.74
CA ALA A 112 -3.56 28.77 -6.77
C ALA A 112 -4.54 29.59 -5.91
N VAL A 113 -4.14 29.96 -4.70
CA VAL A 113 -4.93 30.82 -3.80
C VAL A 113 -5.14 32.19 -4.43
N SER A 114 -4.09 32.80 -4.99
CA SER A 114 -4.19 34.12 -5.65
C SER A 114 -5.13 34.09 -6.84
N ALA A 115 -5.07 33.06 -7.68
CA ALA A 115 -5.99 32.90 -8.82
C ALA A 115 -7.44 32.76 -8.35
N ALA A 116 -7.70 31.94 -7.32
CA ALA A 116 -9.04 31.81 -6.76
C ALA A 116 -9.54 33.10 -6.09
N SER A 117 -8.66 33.84 -5.43
CA SER A 117 -8.95 35.14 -4.81
C SER A 117 -9.32 36.20 -5.86
N VAL A 118 -8.63 36.23 -7.00
CA VAL A 118 -8.97 37.09 -8.14
C VAL A 118 -10.37 36.77 -8.66
N VAL A 119 -10.66 35.48 -8.90
CA VAL A 119 -11.99 35.03 -9.35
C VAL A 119 -13.08 35.41 -8.36
N ALA A 120 -12.85 35.20 -7.06
CA ALA A 120 -13.77 35.61 -6.00
C ALA A 120 -13.97 37.13 -5.98
N THR A 121 -12.90 37.92 -6.10
CA THR A 121 -12.94 39.39 -6.06
C THR A 121 -13.80 39.93 -7.21
N VAL A 122 -13.57 39.44 -8.43
CA VAL A 122 -14.35 39.84 -9.62
C VAL A 122 -15.83 39.43 -9.48
N THR A 123 -16.10 38.24 -8.92
CA THR A 123 -17.47 37.75 -8.71
C THR A 123 -18.21 38.59 -7.68
N HIS A 124 -17.56 38.95 -6.56
CA HIS A 124 -18.14 39.79 -5.52
C HIS A 124 -18.36 41.24 -5.99
N ALA A 125 -17.43 41.79 -6.76
CA ALA A 125 -17.52 43.16 -7.26
C ALA A 125 -18.64 43.33 -8.31
N SER A 126 -18.87 42.31 -9.16
CA SER A 126 -19.87 42.37 -10.23
C SER A 126 -21.30 42.08 -9.76
N ARG A 127 -21.48 41.30 -8.68
CA ARG A 127 -22.82 40.86 -8.20
C ARG A 127 -22.95 40.87 -6.67
N PRO A 128 -22.87 42.03 -6.00
CA PRO A 128 -22.80 42.12 -4.54
C PRO A 128 -24.06 41.58 -3.83
N LEU A 129 -25.26 41.83 -4.36
CA LEU A 129 -26.54 41.41 -3.76
C LEU A 129 -26.82 39.90 -3.86
N SER A 130 -26.10 39.18 -4.73
CA SER A 130 -26.27 37.73 -4.96
C SER A 130 -24.95 36.95 -4.84
N ALA A 131 -23.95 37.53 -4.19
CA ALA A 131 -22.57 37.03 -4.17
C ALA A 131 -22.47 35.54 -3.81
N ALA A 132 -23.27 35.07 -2.84
CA ALA A 132 -23.25 33.64 -2.46
C ALA A 132 -23.71 32.70 -3.59
N ARG A 133 -24.78 33.06 -4.32
CA ARG A 133 -25.27 32.27 -5.47
C ARG A 133 -24.32 32.38 -6.66
N SER A 134 -23.84 33.59 -6.94
CA SER A 134 -22.90 33.85 -8.03
C SER A 134 -21.58 33.09 -7.83
N THR A 135 -21.04 33.06 -6.62
CA THR A 135 -19.82 32.30 -6.30
C THR A 135 -20.05 30.79 -6.43
N ALA A 136 -21.22 30.26 -6.09
CA ALA A 136 -21.52 28.84 -6.31
C ALA A 136 -21.54 28.48 -7.81
N VAL A 137 -22.12 29.34 -8.66
CA VAL A 137 -22.11 29.17 -10.12
C VAL A 137 -20.69 29.23 -10.67
N VAL A 138 -19.90 30.22 -10.24
CA VAL A 138 -18.50 30.36 -10.65
C VAL A 138 -17.65 29.17 -10.19
N ALA A 139 -17.85 28.69 -8.95
CA ALA A 139 -17.17 27.49 -8.46
C ALA A 139 -17.52 26.26 -9.32
N ALA A 140 -18.78 26.08 -9.71
CA ALA A 140 -19.18 25.01 -10.61
C ALA A 140 -18.47 25.11 -11.98
N ALA A 141 -18.39 26.32 -12.56
CA ALA A 141 -17.68 26.56 -13.82
C ALA A 141 -16.17 26.28 -13.71
N VAL A 142 -15.54 26.71 -12.60
CA VAL A 142 -14.13 26.40 -12.31
C VAL A 142 -13.90 24.91 -12.15
N GLY A 143 -14.82 24.21 -11.48
CA GLY A 143 -14.78 22.75 -11.36
C GLY A 143 -14.85 22.06 -12.73
N ALA A 144 -15.81 22.45 -13.57
CA ALA A 144 -15.95 21.90 -14.93
C ALA A 144 -14.70 22.15 -15.79
N ALA A 145 -14.13 23.36 -15.75
CA ALA A 145 -12.89 23.69 -16.44
C ALA A 145 -11.70 22.88 -15.90
N SER A 146 -11.58 22.74 -14.58
CA SER A 146 -10.55 21.93 -13.93
C SER A 146 -10.64 20.46 -14.34
N PHE A 147 -11.86 19.92 -14.44
CA PHE A 147 -12.11 18.55 -14.92
C PHE A 147 -11.70 18.40 -16.38
N ALA A 148 -12.05 19.35 -17.26
CA ALA A 148 -11.60 19.31 -18.65
C ALA A 148 -10.07 19.36 -18.78
N LEU A 149 -9.39 20.12 -17.91
CA LEU A 149 -7.93 20.22 -17.87
C LEU A 149 -7.22 18.94 -17.40
N THR A 150 -7.90 18.03 -16.67
CA THR A 150 -7.32 16.70 -16.38
C THR A 150 -7.32 15.77 -17.59
N LYS A 151 -7.98 16.18 -18.68
CA LYS A 151 -8.13 15.38 -19.92
C LYS A 151 -8.54 13.94 -19.60
N PRO A 152 -9.69 13.72 -18.93
CA PRO A 152 -10.09 12.41 -18.43
C PRO A 152 -10.22 11.35 -19.54
N TRP A 153 -10.46 11.76 -20.78
CA TRP A 153 -10.49 10.89 -21.96
C TRP A 153 -9.10 10.37 -22.41
N GLN A 154 -8.01 10.99 -21.96
CA GLN A 154 -6.63 10.56 -22.22
C GLN A 154 -5.98 9.95 -20.98
N ALA A 155 -6.57 10.14 -19.80
CA ALA A 155 -6.01 9.68 -18.55
C ALA A 155 -6.28 8.18 -18.35
N ARG A 156 -5.28 7.46 -17.86
CA ARG A 156 -5.34 6.00 -17.68
C ARG A 156 -4.74 5.61 -16.33
N PRO A 157 -5.38 4.68 -15.60
CA PRO A 157 -4.77 4.15 -14.39
C PRO A 157 -3.49 3.39 -14.74
N GLY A 158 -2.61 3.23 -13.74
CA GLY A 158 -1.36 2.49 -13.89
C GLY A 158 -1.59 1.03 -14.29
N SER A 159 -2.63 0.42 -13.74
CA SER A 159 -3.02 -0.97 -13.98
C SER A 159 -3.52 -1.27 -15.38
N LEU A 160 -3.88 -0.26 -16.19
CA LEU A 160 -4.41 -0.46 -17.54
C LEU A 160 -3.28 -0.66 -18.57
N LEU A 161 -3.42 -1.68 -19.41
CA LEU A 161 -2.43 -2.11 -20.39
C LEU A 161 -2.90 -1.91 -21.82
N ASP A 162 -1.94 -1.77 -22.72
CA ASP A 162 -2.17 -1.68 -24.16
C ASP A 162 -2.31 -3.06 -24.83
N GLN A 163 -1.73 -4.09 -24.22
CA GLN A 163 -1.72 -5.45 -24.71
C GLN A 163 -1.75 -6.43 -23.54
N ALA A 164 -2.17 -7.66 -23.82
CA ALA A 164 -2.12 -8.75 -22.85
C ALA A 164 -0.66 -8.98 -22.41
N LEU A 165 -0.45 -9.04 -21.10
CA LEU A 165 0.80 -9.47 -20.48
C LEU A 165 0.50 -10.71 -19.59
N PRO A 166 1.51 -11.53 -19.25
CA PRO A 166 1.32 -12.62 -18.30
C PRO A 166 0.69 -12.11 -17.00
N GLY A 167 -0.33 -12.82 -16.50
CA GLY A 167 -1.08 -12.42 -15.30
C GLY A 167 -2.08 -11.28 -15.46
N SER A 168 -2.23 -10.70 -16.66
CA SER A 168 -3.27 -9.70 -16.91
C SER A 168 -4.65 -10.32 -17.07
N THR A 169 -5.69 -9.56 -16.70
CA THR A 169 -7.09 -9.91 -16.93
C THR A 169 -7.68 -9.05 -18.04
N GLU A 170 -8.64 -9.60 -18.78
CA GLU A 170 -9.37 -8.87 -19.81
C GLU A 170 -10.76 -8.46 -19.30
N ARG A 171 -11.14 -7.21 -19.53
CA ARG A 171 -12.48 -6.70 -19.26
C ARG A 171 -12.83 -5.60 -20.24
N ASN A 172 -13.98 -5.71 -20.90
CA ASN A 172 -14.46 -4.75 -21.90
C ASN A 172 -13.42 -4.46 -23.01
N ASN A 173 -12.77 -5.52 -23.53
CA ASN A 173 -11.70 -5.45 -24.54
C ASN A 173 -10.49 -4.59 -24.12
N GLN A 174 -10.24 -4.49 -22.81
CA GLN A 174 -9.07 -3.84 -22.22
C GLN A 174 -8.38 -4.80 -21.27
N PHE A 175 -7.05 -4.69 -21.20
CA PHE A 175 -6.23 -5.52 -20.33
C PHE A 175 -5.85 -4.76 -19.06
N PHE A 176 -5.91 -5.42 -17.92
CA PHE A 176 -5.54 -4.86 -16.62
C PHE A 176 -4.58 -5.79 -15.89
N PHE A 177 -3.65 -5.23 -15.13
CA PHE A 177 -2.91 -6.03 -14.15
C PHE A 177 -3.82 -6.52 -13.00
N GLU A 178 -4.87 -5.74 -12.66
CA GLU A 178 -5.82 -6.06 -11.60
C GLU A 178 -6.66 -7.31 -11.91
N ASP A 179 -6.87 -8.18 -10.92
CA ASP A 179 -7.86 -9.26 -10.98
C ASP A 179 -9.30 -8.74 -10.92
N SER A 180 -9.52 -7.64 -10.20
CA SER A 180 -10.81 -7.02 -9.98
C SER A 180 -10.78 -5.55 -10.39
N VAL A 181 -11.21 -5.30 -11.63
CA VAL A 181 -11.37 -3.95 -12.19
C VAL A 181 -12.60 -3.28 -11.58
N ARG A 182 -12.46 -2.03 -11.12
CA ARG A 182 -13.49 -1.28 -10.39
C ARG A 182 -13.84 0.02 -11.12
N ASP A 183 -15.13 0.22 -11.41
CA ASP A 183 -15.58 1.41 -12.12
C ASP A 183 -16.41 2.35 -11.25
N VAL A 184 -16.21 3.65 -11.47
CA VAL A 184 -17.11 4.69 -10.99
C VAL A 184 -17.96 5.15 -12.18
N SER A 185 -19.23 4.74 -12.20
CA SER A 185 -20.13 5.13 -13.29
C SER A 185 -20.39 6.63 -13.28
N VAL A 186 -20.64 7.21 -14.47
CA VAL A 186 -20.92 8.64 -14.64
C VAL A 186 -22.04 9.15 -13.72
N PRO A 187 -23.21 8.47 -13.58
CA PRO A 187 -24.25 8.93 -12.68
C PRO A 187 -23.80 8.99 -11.21
N LYS A 188 -22.99 8.02 -10.77
CA LYS A 188 -22.44 7.99 -9.41
C LYS A 188 -21.43 9.11 -9.21
N SER A 189 -20.58 9.40 -10.20
CA SER A 189 -19.66 10.53 -10.18
C SER A 189 -20.37 11.87 -10.07
N VAL A 190 -21.47 12.06 -10.81
CA VAL A 190 -22.33 13.25 -10.70
C VAL A 190 -22.95 13.34 -9.31
N GLY A 191 -23.50 12.24 -8.78
CA GLY A 191 -24.05 12.19 -7.42
C GLY A 191 -23.03 12.56 -6.34
N ILE A 192 -21.79 12.04 -6.45
CA ILE A 192 -20.67 12.41 -5.57
C ILE A 192 -20.38 13.91 -5.68
N ALA A 193 -20.25 14.44 -6.89
CA ALA A 193 -19.93 15.85 -7.10
C ALA A 193 -21.01 16.78 -6.51
N VAL A 194 -22.29 16.46 -6.71
CA VAL A 194 -23.41 17.21 -6.13
C VAL A 194 -23.40 17.12 -4.60
N GLY A 195 -23.24 15.92 -4.04
CA GLY A 195 -23.20 15.71 -2.60
C GLY A 195 -22.05 16.46 -1.92
N VAL A 196 -20.84 16.39 -2.48
CA VAL A 196 -19.66 17.10 -1.97
C VAL A 196 -19.81 18.62 -2.12
N ALA A 197 -20.36 19.10 -3.24
CA ALA A 197 -20.63 20.52 -3.43
C ALA A 197 -21.63 21.05 -2.38
N ALA A 198 -22.72 20.33 -2.14
CA ALA A 198 -23.71 20.67 -1.12
C ALA A 198 -23.10 20.68 0.29
N ALA A 199 -22.31 19.65 0.64
CA ALA A 199 -21.64 19.55 1.93
C ALA A 199 -20.61 20.69 2.13
N THR A 200 -19.81 21.00 1.11
CA THR A 200 -18.81 22.07 1.17
C THR A 200 -19.49 23.44 1.26
N TYR A 201 -20.60 23.64 0.55
CA TYR A 201 -21.40 24.86 0.66
C TYR A 201 -22.02 25.02 2.06
N GLY A 202 -22.52 23.94 2.65
CA GLY A 202 -22.97 23.90 4.04
C GLY A 202 -21.84 24.25 5.02
N LEU A 203 -20.66 23.63 4.85
CA LEU A 203 -19.46 23.92 5.63
C LEU A 203 -19.05 25.39 5.51
N ALA A 204 -19.07 25.96 4.31
CA ALA A 204 -18.70 27.35 4.09
C ALA A 204 -19.63 28.33 4.84
N ARG A 205 -20.92 28.01 4.91
CA ARG A 205 -21.87 28.80 5.71
C ARG A 205 -21.66 28.61 7.22
N ALA A 206 -21.43 27.38 7.67
CA ALA A 206 -21.18 27.08 9.06
C ALA A 206 -19.88 27.73 9.57
N GLU A 207 -18.79 27.64 8.81
CA GLU A 207 -17.50 28.28 9.13
C GLU A 207 -17.64 29.81 9.13
N SER A 208 -18.37 30.40 8.17
CA SER A 208 -18.63 31.85 8.16
C SER A 208 -19.37 32.29 9.44
N ALA A 209 -20.33 31.49 9.92
CA ALA A 209 -21.06 31.76 11.15
C ALA A 209 -20.16 31.59 12.40
N LEU A 210 -19.43 30.47 12.48
CA LEU A 210 -18.53 30.15 13.61
C LEU A 210 -17.35 31.13 13.71
N THR A 211 -16.77 31.52 12.58
CA THR A 211 -15.75 32.57 12.53
C THR A 211 -16.29 33.88 13.10
N GLY A 212 -17.52 34.25 12.73
CA GLY A 212 -18.16 35.45 13.25
C GLY A 212 -18.42 35.38 14.77
N VAL A 213 -18.70 34.20 15.33
CA VAL A 213 -18.88 34.01 16.78
C VAL A 213 -17.53 34.05 17.51
N THR A 214 -16.55 33.28 17.03
CA THR A 214 -15.22 33.17 17.65
C THR A 214 -14.43 34.48 17.57
N SER A 215 -14.55 35.24 16.48
CA SER A 215 -13.88 36.53 16.36
C SER A 215 -14.50 37.58 17.30
N ARG A 216 -15.82 37.54 17.52
CA ARG A 216 -16.50 38.34 18.55
C ARG A 216 -16.10 37.94 19.98
N ALA A 217 -15.94 36.65 20.25
CA ALA A 217 -15.47 36.15 21.53
C ALA A 217 -13.99 36.52 21.79
N ALA A 218 -13.13 36.44 20.77
CA ALA A 218 -11.75 36.89 20.86
C ALA A 218 -11.67 38.41 21.12
N THR A 219 -12.48 39.22 20.44
CA THR A 219 -12.62 40.66 20.73
C THR A 219 -13.02 40.92 22.19
N PHE A 220 -13.95 40.12 22.73
CA PHE A 220 -14.35 40.22 24.13
C PHE A 220 -13.22 39.88 25.12
N LEU A 221 -12.34 38.93 24.78
CA LEU A 221 -11.30 38.42 25.68
C LEU A 221 -9.97 39.19 25.63
N ILE A 222 -9.55 39.65 24.46
CA ILE A 222 -8.21 40.24 24.24
C ILE A 222 -8.26 41.66 23.66
N GLY A 223 -9.45 42.27 23.50
CA GLY A 223 -9.63 43.64 23.00
C GLY A 223 -9.35 43.80 21.50
N GLY A 224 -9.66 44.94 20.89
CA GLY A 224 -9.54 45.14 19.43
C GLY A 224 -10.77 44.66 18.65
N GLU A 225 -10.78 44.82 17.33
CA GLU A 225 -12.01 44.62 16.55
C GLU A 225 -12.20 43.18 16.07
N ALA A 226 -13.46 42.77 15.90
CA ALA A 226 -13.82 41.39 15.50
C ALA A 226 -13.29 40.99 14.11
N GLN A 227 -12.71 41.93 13.36
CA GLN A 227 -12.04 41.71 12.08
C GLN A 227 -10.57 41.34 12.23
N ASP A 228 -9.87 41.87 13.23
CA ASP A 228 -8.46 41.58 13.54
C ASP A 228 -8.28 40.13 14.01
N HIS A 229 -9.34 39.57 14.63
CA HIS A 229 -9.33 38.21 15.18
C HIS A 229 -9.93 37.15 14.27
N ARG A 230 -10.38 37.49 13.05
CA ARG A 230 -10.91 36.49 12.10
C ARG A 230 -9.84 35.47 11.70
N MET A 231 -8.57 35.87 11.65
CA MET A 231 -7.46 34.95 11.41
C MET A 231 -7.35 33.93 12.55
N ILE A 232 -7.44 34.37 13.80
CA ILE A 232 -7.38 33.48 14.98
C ILE A 232 -8.59 32.53 14.96
N GLY A 233 -9.80 33.03 14.72
CA GLY A 233 -11.01 32.21 14.63
C GLY A 233 -10.93 31.14 13.53
N ARG A 234 -10.36 31.47 12.37
CA ARG A 234 -10.20 30.55 11.23
C ARG A 234 -9.05 29.55 11.39
N VAL A 235 -7.90 29.98 11.92
CA VAL A 235 -6.80 29.07 12.27
C VAL A 235 -7.28 28.09 13.33
N SER A 236 -8.04 28.55 14.32
CA SER A 236 -8.64 27.70 15.36
C SER A 236 -9.68 26.72 14.77
N SER A 237 -10.55 27.18 13.86
CA SER A 237 -11.53 26.33 13.17
C SER A 237 -10.88 25.28 12.27
N ALA A 238 -9.82 25.65 11.54
CA ALA A 238 -9.04 24.74 10.72
C ALA A 238 -8.29 23.72 11.58
N ALA A 239 -7.68 24.15 12.69
CA ALA A 239 -7.04 23.26 13.66
C ALA A 239 -8.04 22.29 14.31
N ALA A 240 -9.24 22.75 14.66
CA ALA A 240 -10.30 21.90 15.21
C ALA A 240 -10.80 20.87 14.19
N THR A 241 -10.93 21.26 12.92
CA THR A 241 -11.31 20.33 11.83
C THR A 241 -10.22 19.29 11.58
N PHE A 242 -8.94 19.69 11.60
CA PHE A 242 -7.82 18.76 11.49
C PHE A 242 -7.75 17.80 12.68
N ALA A 243 -7.93 18.31 13.91
CA ALA A 243 -7.94 17.50 15.13
C ALA A 243 -9.11 16.49 15.14
N PHE A 244 -10.29 16.89 14.70
CA PHE A 244 -11.44 15.98 14.55
C PHE A 244 -11.19 14.91 13.48
N GLY A 245 -10.64 15.29 12.33
CA GLY A 245 -10.24 14.34 11.29
C GLY A 245 -9.20 13.33 11.77
N TRP A 246 -8.18 13.79 12.51
CA TRP A 246 -7.17 12.93 13.12
C TRP A 246 -7.74 12.01 14.19
N PHE A 247 -8.66 12.51 15.03
CA PHE A 247 -9.38 11.71 16.00
C PHE A 247 -10.22 10.61 15.34
N ALA A 248 -10.92 10.92 14.25
CA ALA A 248 -11.69 9.93 13.50
C ALA A 248 -10.78 8.84 12.89
N VAL A 249 -9.65 9.23 12.29
CA VAL A 249 -8.65 8.29 11.74
C VAL A 249 -8.08 7.39 12.83
N THR A 250 -7.69 7.95 13.97
CA THR A 250 -7.15 7.16 15.10
C THR A 250 -8.20 6.24 15.70
N ARG A 251 -9.47 6.65 15.81
CA ARG A 251 -10.56 5.78 16.28
C ARG A 251 -10.84 4.62 15.32
N VAL A 252 -10.90 4.89 14.02
CA VAL A 252 -11.06 3.84 12.98
C VAL A 252 -9.87 2.89 13.01
N SER A 253 -8.64 3.41 13.12
CA SER A 253 -7.43 2.61 13.28
C SER A 253 -7.52 1.67 14.48
N THR A 254 -7.91 2.17 15.66
CA THR A 254 -8.00 1.37 16.88
C THR A 254 -9.10 0.30 16.82
N LEU A 255 -10.20 0.56 16.11
CA LEU A 255 -11.25 -0.43 15.87
C LEU A 255 -10.80 -1.54 14.92
N LEU A 256 -9.96 -1.22 13.93
CA LEU A 256 -9.39 -2.17 12.97
C LEU A 256 -8.22 -2.98 13.56
N SER A 257 -7.60 -2.53 14.65
CA SER A 257 -6.55 -3.26 15.38
C SER A 257 -7.06 -4.45 16.21
N LYS A 258 -8.39 -4.64 16.35
CA LYS A 258 -8.94 -5.81 17.05
C LYS A 258 -8.98 -7.03 16.12
N GLY A 259 -7.89 -7.80 16.09
CA GLY A 259 -7.94 -9.19 15.62
C GLY A 259 -6.69 -9.68 14.89
N GLY A 260 -5.83 -10.40 15.60
CA GLY A 260 -4.68 -11.12 15.04
C GLY A 260 -4.13 -12.25 15.92
N GLY A 261 -4.46 -12.27 17.22
CA GLY A 261 -3.86 -13.22 18.16
C GLY A 261 -4.41 -14.65 18.10
N ALA A 262 -5.73 -14.83 18.03
CA ALA A 262 -6.32 -16.15 18.21
C ALA A 262 -6.22 -17.04 16.95
N VAL A 263 -5.84 -18.30 17.16
CA VAL A 263 -5.94 -19.38 16.17
C VAL A 263 -7.39 -19.52 15.71
N GLU A 264 -7.59 -19.69 14.41
CA GLU A 264 -8.93 -19.88 13.86
C GLU A 264 -9.43 -21.31 14.09
N PRO A 265 -10.76 -21.52 14.18
CA PRO A 265 -11.34 -22.84 14.37
C PRO A 265 -10.82 -23.91 13.41
N GLY A 266 -10.62 -23.57 12.13
CA GLY A 266 -10.09 -24.49 11.11
C GLY A 266 -8.63 -24.92 11.31
N TYR A 267 -7.89 -24.24 12.20
CA TYR A 267 -6.47 -24.52 12.50
C TYR A 267 -6.24 -24.81 14.00
N ALA A 268 -7.31 -25.14 14.74
CA ALA A 268 -7.22 -25.42 16.17
C ALA A 268 -6.42 -26.70 16.48
N THR A 269 -6.36 -27.64 15.53
CA THR A 269 -5.59 -28.87 15.65
C THR A 269 -4.13 -28.63 15.24
N PRO A 270 -3.14 -28.95 16.11
CA PRO A 270 -1.73 -28.81 15.75
C PRO A 270 -1.31 -29.81 14.66
N PRO A 271 -0.27 -29.50 13.87
CA PRO A 271 0.36 -30.45 12.95
C PRO A 271 0.87 -31.70 13.68
N SER A 272 0.79 -32.86 13.04
CA SER A 272 1.30 -34.11 13.62
C SER A 272 2.76 -34.41 13.25
N ALA A 273 3.25 -33.89 12.12
CA ALA A 273 4.58 -34.19 11.62
C ALA A 273 5.68 -33.57 12.51
N PRO A 274 6.70 -34.34 12.94
CA PRO A 274 7.74 -33.87 13.86
C PRO A 274 8.62 -32.76 13.27
N GLU A 275 8.67 -32.62 11.94
CA GLU A 275 9.36 -31.58 11.19
C GLU A 275 8.73 -30.19 11.33
N ILE A 276 7.52 -30.09 11.88
CA ILE A 276 6.74 -28.86 11.96
C ILE A 276 6.66 -28.38 13.41
N SER A 277 6.95 -27.10 13.66
CA SER A 277 6.79 -26.49 14.99
C SER A 277 5.35 -26.61 15.50
N GLY A 278 5.19 -26.82 16.80
CA GLY A 278 3.88 -27.03 17.43
C GLY A 278 3.34 -28.45 17.33
N SER A 279 4.03 -29.35 16.63
CA SER A 279 3.77 -30.79 16.74
C SER A 279 4.09 -31.32 18.13
N PRO A 280 3.56 -32.50 18.53
CA PRO A 280 3.89 -33.11 19.81
C PRO A 280 5.41 -33.26 20.07
N ALA A 281 6.20 -33.48 19.01
CA ALA A 281 7.65 -33.59 19.09
C ALA A 281 8.38 -32.25 19.31
N SER A 282 7.73 -31.12 19.01
CA SER A 282 8.29 -29.78 19.23
C SER A 282 8.19 -29.35 20.69
N GLY A 283 7.15 -29.79 21.41
CA GLY A 283 6.89 -29.39 22.80
C GLY A 283 6.43 -27.93 22.96
N LEU A 284 6.28 -27.18 21.86
CA LEU A 284 5.71 -25.84 21.86
C LEU A 284 4.19 -25.89 22.05
N ASP A 285 3.67 -25.03 22.92
CA ASP A 285 2.23 -24.94 23.21
C ASP A 285 1.47 -24.31 22.03
N TRP A 286 0.71 -25.14 21.30
CA TRP A 286 -0.08 -24.69 20.15
C TRP A 286 -1.02 -23.52 20.47
N GLN A 287 -1.50 -23.40 21.71
CA GLN A 287 -2.39 -22.30 22.10
C GLN A 287 -1.70 -20.93 22.11
N LYS A 288 -0.37 -20.89 22.15
CA LYS A 288 0.44 -19.66 22.02
C LYS A 288 0.83 -19.34 20.58
N MET A 289 0.38 -20.15 19.62
CA MET A 289 0.55 -19.85 18.21
C MET A 289 -0.42 -18.72 17.82
N THR A 290 0.09 -17.71 17.13
CA THR A 290 -0.81 -16.66 16.58
C THR A 290 -1.48 -17.14 15.31
N ARG A 291 -2.55 -16.44 14.90
CA ARG A 291 -3.37 -16.79 13.73
C ARG A 291 -2.55 -17.11 12.47
N GLU A 292 -1.66 -16.22 12.06
CA GLU A 292 -0.92 -16.38 10.80
C GLU A 292 0.15 -17.46 10.89
N GLY A 293 0.80 -17.62 12.06
CA GLY A 293 1.74 -18.71 12.30
C GLY A 293 1.05 -20.07 12.24
N ALA A 294 -0.12 -20.21 12.87
CA ALA A 294 -0.90 -21.43 12.84
C ALA A 294 -1.35 -21.80 11.42
N ARG A 295 -1.82 -20.83 10.63
CA ARG A 295 -2.14 -21.02 9.20
C ARG A 295 -0.96 -21.55 8.41
N TRP A 296 0.21 -20.91 8.56
CA TRP A 296 1.40 -21.28 7.80
C TRP A 296 1.92 -22.67 8.18
N LEU A 297 1.92 -23.03 9.47
CA LEU A 297 2.37 -24.34 9.92
C LEU A 297 1.40 -25.46 9.54
N ALA A 298 0.09 -25.22 9.65
CA ALA A 298 -0.93 -26.20 9.28
C ALA A 298 -1.01 -26.44 7.77
N GLY A 299 -0.62 -25.46 6.95
CA GLY A 299 -0.56 -25.58 5.49
C GLY A 299 0.67 -26.28 4.93
N ALA A 300 1.44 -27.02 5.74
CA ALA A 300 2.62 -27.75 5.26
C ALA A 300 2.25 -28.81 4.22
N LEU A 301 3.03 -28.91 3.13
CA LEU A 301 2.83 -29.96 2.14
C LEU A 301 3.24 -31.31 2.72
N SER A 302 2.43 -32.34 2.43
CA SER A 302 2.84 -33.73 2.66
C SER A 302 3.76 -34.21 1.53
N PRO A 303 4.64 -35.22 1.77
CA PRO A 303 5.40 -35.87 0.71
C PRO A 303 4.53 -36.32 -0.46
N SER A 304 3.39 -36.97 -0.16
CA SER A 304 2.44 -37.44 -1.18
C SER A 304 1.87 -36.31 -2.04
N THR A 305 1.65 -35.13 -1.47
CA THR A 305 1.18 -33.95 -2.21
C THR A 305 2.26 -33.43 -3.15
N ILE A 306 3.51 -33.40 -2.67
CA ILE A 306 4.66 -32.98 -3.49
C ILE A 306 4.83 -33.95 -4.65
N ASP A 307 4.85 -35.26 -4.37
CA ASP A 307 4.98 -36.32 -5.38
C ASP A 307 3.87 -36.27 -6.43
N ALA A 308 2.61 -36.08 -6.02
CA ALA A 308 1.49 -35.97 -6.95
C ALA A 308 1.64 -34.77 -7.91
N VAL A 309 1.99 -33.59 -7.38
CA VAL A 309 2.13 -32.37 -8.19
C VAL A 309 3.39 -32.42 -9.07
N MET A 310 4.49 -32.96 -8.54
CA MET A 310 5.78 -33.00 -9.22
C MET A 310 5.97 -34.22 -10.13
N SER A 311 5.04 -35.19 -10.08
CA SER A 311 5.14 -36.49 -10.73
C SER A 311 6.42 -37.23 -10.32
N THR A 312 6.70 -37.27 -9.02
CA THR A 312 7.86 -37.93 -8.39
C THR A 312 7.40 -38.98 -7.37
N THR A 313 8.35 -39.67 -6.71
CA THR A 313 8.05 -40.70 -5.69
C THR A 313 9.01 -40.71 -4.50
N ASP A 314 9.87 -39.69 -4.39
CA ASP A 314 10.95 -39.61 -3.41
C ASP A 314 10.88 -38.34 -2.55
N ALA A 315 9.74 -37.64 -2.56
CA ALA A 315 9.55 -36.48 -1.71
C ALA A 315 9.68 -36.83 -0.23
N ILE A 316 10.22 -35.89 0.55
CA ILE A 316 10.34 -36.01 2.00
C ILE A 316 9.61 -34.86 2.69
N GLN A 317 9.23 -35.02 3.96
CA GLN A 317 8.46 -34.02 4.68
C GLN A 317 9.27 -32.71 4.79
N PRO A 318 8.76 -31.57 4.28
CA PRO A 318 9.38 -30.27 4.50
C PRO A 318 9.43 -29.89 5.98
N ILE A 319 10.47 -29.13 6.36
CA ILE A 319 10.57 -28.55 7.71
C ILE A 319 10.00 -27.12 7.69
N ARG A 320 9.08 -26.81 8.60
CA ARG A 320 8.61 -25.44 8.87
C ARG A 320 8.76 -25.14 10.35
N VAL A 321 9.63 -24.18 10.67
CA VAL A 321 9.88 -23.76 12.05
C VAL A 321 9.52 -22.30 12.25
N TYR A 322 8.75 -22.01 13.31
CA TYR A 322 8.17 -20.69 13.53
C TYR A 322 8.23 -20.30 15.01
N ALA A 323 8.71 -19.08 15.27
CA ALA A 323 8.65 -18.50 16.61
C ALA A 323 7.58 -17.42 16.70
N SER A 324 6.44 -17.80 17.29
CA SER A 324 5.28 -16.94 17.51
C SER A 324 5.54 -15.85 18.56
N LEU A 325 4.81 -14.74 18.45
CA LEU A 325 4.98 -13.59 19.34
C LEU A 325 4.71 -13.95 20.82
N ASP A 326 3.71 -14.78 21.09
CA ASP A 326 3.30 -15.08 22.48
C ASP A 326 4.07 -16.25 23.11
N MET A 327 4.99 -16.87 22.36
CA MET A 327 5.78 -18.01 22.83
C MET A 327 6.91 -17.62 23.79
N ALA A 328 7.38 -16.37 23.72
CA ALA A 328 8.48 -15.87 24.54
C ALA A 328 8.22 -14.42 24.97
N SER A 329 8.67 -14.06 26.16
CA SER A 329 8.50 -12.71 26.72
C SER A 329 9.49 -11.70 26.14
N SER A 330 10.67 -12.14 25.71
CA SER A 330 11.71 -11.29 25.13
C SER A 330 12.05 -11.68 23.69
N ASP A 331 12.57 -10.71 22.95
CA ASP A 331 13.00 -10.87 21.56
C ASP A 331 14.17 -11.85 21.42
N ALA A 332 15.09 -11.84 22.39
CA ALA A 332 16.24 -12.74 22.44
C ALA A 332 15.80 -14.19 22.71
N ASP A 333 14.90 -14.40 23.68
CA ASP A 333 14.38 -15.74 23.98
C ASP A 333 13.59 -16.31 22.80
N ARG A 334 12.87 -15.46 22.07
CA ARG A 334 12.14 -15.85 20.85
C ARG A 334 13.10 -16.25 19.73
N ALA A 335 14.18 -15.51 19.53
CA ALA A 335 15.23 -15.87 18.57
C ALA A 335 15.90 -17.19 18.96
N GLN A 336 16.23 -17.37 20.23
CA GLN A 336 16.81 -18.61 20.74
C GLN A 336 15.87 -19.81 20.59
N MET A 337 14.57 -19.61 20.81
CA MET A 337 13.55 -20.64 20.57
C MET A 337 13.50 -21.07 19.09
N LEU A 338 13.53 -20.10 18.16
CA LEU A 338 13.58 -20.45 16.73
C LEU A 338 14.84 -21.24 16.39
N LEU A 339 15.99 -20.81 16.90
CA LEU A 339 17.27 -21.50 16.70
C LEU A 339 17.26 -22.92 17.31
N ALA A 340 16.60 -23.12 18.44
CA ALA A 340 16.41 -24.44 19.04
C ALA A 340 15.52 -25.35 18.18
N GLU A 341 14.44 -24.82 17.59
CA GLU A 341 13.61 -25.59 16.64
C GLU A 341 14.37 -25.93 15.35
N ILE A 342 15.20 -25.01 14.83
CA ILE A 342 16.12 -25.24 13.71
C ILE A 342 17.05 -26.42 14.01
N ASP A 343 17.62 -26.47 15.23
CA ASP A 343 18.50 -27.56 15.65
C ASP A 343 17.76 -28.88 15.84
N ARG A 344 16.60 -28.85 16.54
CA ARG A 344 15.76 -30.02 16.82
C ARG A 344 15.36 -30.73 15.54
N THR A 345 14.93 -29.98 14.54
CA THR A 345 14.49 -30.50 13.24
C THR A 345 15.65 -30.80 12.30
N LYS A 346 16.88 -30.46 12.67
CA LYS A 346 18.08 -30.56 11.81
C LYS A 346 17.89 -29.78 10.50
N ALA A 347 17.23 -28.63 10.56
CA ALA A 347 16.85 -27.82 9.39
C ALA A 347 18.03 -27.52 8.45
N LEU A 348 19.21 -27.21 9.01
CA LEU A 348 20.42 -26.91 8.23
C LEU A 348 21.05 -28.13 7.54
N LYS A 349 20.54 -29.35 7.76
CA LYS A 349 20.97 -30.56 7.03
C LYS A 349 20.18 -30.79 5.74
N ARG A 350 19.13 -30.00 5.48
CA ARG A 350 18.37 -30.06 4.22
C ARG A 350 19.21 -29.50 3.06
N LYS A 351 18.79 -29.74 1.83
CA LYS A 351 19.47 -29.20 0.64
C LYS A 351 19.33 -27.67 0.56
N VAL A 352 18.16 -27.14 0.94
CA VAL A 352 17.87 -25.71 0.94
C VAL A 352 17.34 -25.28 2.31
N PHE A 353 17.84 -24.17 2.83
CA PHE A 353 17.33 -23.50 4.02
C PHE A 353 16.87 -22.09 3.65
N ALA A 354 15.61 -21.78 3.93
CA ALA A 354 15.02 -20.47 3.68
C ALA A 354 14.69 -19.75 4.99
N LEU A 355 15.23 -18.54 5.15
CA LEU A 355 14.71 -17.60 6.14
C LEU A 355 13.62 -16.77 5.48
N LEU A 356 12.38 -16.92 5.94
CA LEU A 356 11.23 -16.17 5.44
C LEU A 356 10.90 -15.07 6.45
N SER A 357 10.99 -13.81 6.03
CA SER A 357 10.69 -12.67 6.90
C SER A 357 9.18 -12.38 6.89
N PRO A 358 8.47 -12.58 8.01
CA PRO A 358 7.03 -12.37 8.05
C PRO A 358 6.65 -10.89 8.00
N THR A 359 5.44 -10.59 7.54
CA THR A 359 4.86 -9.25 7.63
C THR A 359 4.41 -8.91 9.06
N GLY A 360 3.90 -7.69 9.27
CA GLY A 360 3.52 -7.20 10.61
C GLY A 360 2.44 -8.03 11.32
N SER A 361 1.65 -8.83 10.60
CA SER A 361 0.66 -9.74 11.21
C SER A 361 1.26 -11.08 11.66
N GLY A 362 2.50 -11.39 11.29
CA GLY A 362 3.08 -12.73 11.35
C GLY A 362 2.87 -13.56 10.08
N TYR A 363 2.23 -13.00 9.05
CA TYR A 363 2.01 -13.71 7.80
C TYR A 363 3.33 -14.00 7.07
N VAL A 364 3.50 -15.27 6.71
CA VAL A 364 4.58 -15.80 5.86
C VAL A 364 3.98 -16.17 4.51
N ASN A 365 4.63 -15.75 3.43
CA ASN A 365 4.12 -15.98 2.08
C ASN A 365 4.09 -17.49 1.75
N TYR A 366 2.88 -18.02 1.60
CA TYR A 366 2.69 -19.44 1.31
C TYR A 366 3.15 -19.81 -0.11
N VAL A 367 2.99 -18.93 -1.10
CA VAL A 367 3.44 -19.20 -2.48
C VAL A 367 4.95 -19.40 -2.50
N ALA A 368 5.71 -18.56 -1.81
CA ALA A 368 7.15 -18.71 -1.72
C ALA A 368 7.56 -19.99 -0.99
N THR A 369 6.84 -20.33 0.09
CA THR A 369 7.09 -21.54 0.88
C THR A 369 6.80 -22.81 0.08
N GLU A 370 5.60 -22.92 -0.49
CA GLU A 370 5.16 -24.11 -1.22
C GLU A 370 5.91 -24.29 -2.53
N THR A 371 6.23 -23.20 -3.24
CA THR A 371 7.13 -23.26 -4.41
C THR A 371 8.47 -23.89 -4.03
N LEU A 372 9.09 -23.45 -2.92
CA LEU A 372 10.33 -24.05 -2.45
C LEU A 372 10.19 -25.54 -2.15
N GLU A 373 9.10 -25.92 -1.50
CA GLU A 373 8.81 -27.31 -1.14
C GLU A 373 8.64 -28.19 -2.39
N TYR A 374 7.88 -27.73 -3.39
CA TYR A 374 7.75 -28.43 -4.67
C TYR A 374 9.10 -28.54 -5.40
N LEU A 375 9.80 -27.42 -5.60
CA LEU A 375 11.05 -27.38 -6.36
C LEU A 375 12.22 -28.13 -5.69
N SER A 376 12.12 -28.41 -4.38
CA SER A 376 13.14 -29.15 -3.63
C SER A 376 12.77 -30.61 -3.35
N GLY A 377 11.60 -31.09 -3.79
CA GLY A 377 11.09 -32.42 -3.41
C GLY A 377 10.86 -32.53 -1.89
N GLY A 378 10.55 -31.41 -1.24
CA GLY A 378 10.45 -31.27 0.20
C GLY A 378 11.79 -31.37 0.96
N ASN A 379 12.93 -31.47 0.28
CA ASN A 379 14.25 -31.40 0.88
C ASN A 379 14.67 -29.94 1.18
N CYS A 380 13.80 -29.25 1.91
CA CYS A 380 14.01 -27.88 2.35
C CYS A 380 13.59 -27.70 3.81
N ALA A 381 14.10 -26.62 4.41
CA ALA A 381 13.61 -26.10 5.67
C ALA A 381 13.29 -24.61 5.55
N SER A 382 12.15 -24.19 6.08
CA SER A 382 11.74 -22.79 6.16
C SER A 382 11.66 -22.34 7.61
N ALA A 383 12.24 -21.18 7.93
CA ALA A 383 12.23 -20.59 9.26
C ALA A 383 11.65 -19.17 9.23
N ALA A 384 10.85 -18.81 10.24
CA ALA A 384 10.32 -17.45 10.38
C ALA A 384 10.18 -17.04 11.87
N ILE A 385 10.38 -15.76 12.16
CA ILE A 385 10.27 -15.17 13.49
C ILE A 385 9.29 -14.00 13.51
N GLN A 386 8.28 -14.07 14.37
CA GLN A 386 7.27 -13.03 14.50
C GLN A 386 7.75 -11.87 15.38
N TYR A 387 7.38 -10.64 15.00
CA TYR A 387 7.66 -9.42 15.77
C TYR A 387 6.40 -8.57 16.07
N SER A 388 5.25 -8.90 15.46
CA SER A 388 3.99 -8.18 15.65
C SER A 388 2.78 -9.05 15.25
N VAL A 389 1.59 -8.62 15.71
CA VAL A 389 0.26 -9.17 15.34
C VAL A 389 -0.64 -8.10 14.71
N LEU A 390 -0.12 -6.89 14.48
CA LEU A 390 -0.89 -5.77 13.94
C LEU A 390 -0.87 -5.79 12.41
N PRO A 391 -1.98 -5.40 11.75
CA PRO A 391 -1.97 -5.16 10.30
C PRO A 391 -0.78 -4.28 9.88
N SER A 392 -0.17 -4.57 8.74
CA SER A 392 1.14 -4.00 8.34
C SER A 392 1.22 -2.47 8.41
N ALA A 393 0.16 -1.75 8.05
CA ALA A 393 0.10 -0.28 8.16
C ALA A 393 0.29 0.26 9.60
N LEU A 394 -0.04 -0.54 10.62
CA LEU A 394 0.08 -0.22 12.04
C LEU A 394 1.35 -0.79 12.67
N SER A 395 2.00 -1.75 12.00
CA SER A 395 3.27 -2.35 12.43
C SER A 395 4.50 -1.52 12.02
N LEU A 396 4.34 -0.39 11.32
CA LEU A 396 5.46 0.47 10.90
C LEU A 396 6.39 0.86 12.07
N THR A 397 5.84 1.06 13.27
CA THR A 397 6.61 1.39 14.48
C THR A 397 7.39 0.20 15.06
N ARG A 398 7.09 -1.04 14.62
CA ARG A 398 7.72 -2.29 15.07
C ARG A 398 8.82 -2.80 14.14
N VAL A 399 9.02 -2.16 12.98
CA VAL A 399 10.09 -2.52 12.03
C VAL A 399 11.48 -2.59 12.68
N PRO A 400 11.91 -1.63 13.54
CA PRO A 400 13.21 -1.73 14.19
C PRO A 400 13.36 -2.99 15.06
N THR A 401 12.30 -3.35 15.80
CA THR A 401 12.26 -4.58 16.59
C THR A 401 12.36 -5.83 15.72
N GLY A 402 11.55 -5.91 14.66
CA GLY A 402 11.63 -7.03 13.71
C GLY A 402 13.00 -7.16 13.03
N THR A 403 13.61 -6.03 12.69
CA THR A 403 14.95 -5.98 12.08
C THR A 403 16.00 -6.53 13.05
N ALA A 404 15.97 -6.09 14.31
CA ALA A 404 16.89 -6.56 15.34
C ALA A 404 16.72 -8.06 15.63
N GLN A 405 15.47 -8.54 15.74
CA GLN A 405 15.17 -9.97 15.93
C GLN A 405 15.67 -10.83 14.75
N THR A 406 15.43 -10.38 13.52
CA THR A 406 15.89 -11.10 12.32
C THR A 406 17.41 -11.17 12.30
N ALA A 407 18.11 -10.09 12.67
CA ALA A 407 19.58 -10.06 12.74
C ALA A 407 20.13 -11.03 13.80
N MET A 408 19.46 -11.18 14.95
CA MET A 408 19.82 -12.17 15.97
C MET A 408 19.73 -13.60 15.42
N VAL A 409 18.66 -13.92 14.69
CA VAL A 409 18.45 -15.23 14.06
C VAL A 409 19.49 -15.48 12.96
N VAL A 410 19.74 -14.50 12.09
CA VAL A 410 20.77 -14.61 11.03
C VAL A 410 22.14 -14.90 11.64
N ARG A 411 22.54 -14.19 12.70
CA ARG A 411 23.81 -14.45 13.39
C ARG A 411 23.87 -15.90 13.92
N GLY A 412 22.81 -16.37 14.58
CA GLY A 412 22.76 -17.75 15.09
C GLY A 412 22.80 -18.81 13.98
N ILE A 413 22.23 -18.52 12.80
CA ILE A 413 22.33 -19.39 11.63
C ILE A 413 23.76 -19.39 11.08
N VAL A 414 24.38 -18.21 10.92
CA VAL A 414 25.76 -18.08 10.43
C VAL A 414 26.74 -18.82 11.34
N GLU A 415 26.59 -18.71 12.66
CA GLU A 415 27.40 -19.47 13.63
C GLU A 415 27.31 -20.99 13.39
N ARG A 416 26.10 -21.52 13.17
CA ARG A 416 25.88 -22.94 12.86
C ARG A 416 26.49 -23.34 11.52
N LEU A 417 26.33 -22.51 10.49
CA LEU A 417 26.92 -22.75 9.17
C LEU A 417 28.44 -22.76 9.23
N MET A 418 29.06 -21.86 10.01
CA MET A 418 30.51 -21.82 10.19
C MET A 418 31.04 -23.07 10.90
N ALA A 419 30.25 -23.65 11.82
CA ALA A 419 30.57 -24.93 12.45
C ALA A 419 30.38 -26.16 11.52
N MET A 420 29.77 -25.98 10.34
CA MET A 420 29.58 -27.05 9.35
C MET A 420 30.71 -27.05 8.30
N PRO A 421 31.17 -28.24 7.85
CA PRO A 421 32.03 -28.34 6.67
C PRO A 421 31.39 -27.68 5.45
N ALA A 422 32.15 -26.91 4.68
CA ALA A 422 31.63 -26.15 3.54
C ALA A 422 30.85 -27.01 2.53
N SER A 423 31.30 -28.24 2.27
CA SER A 423 30.64 -29.20 1.36
C SER A 423 29.31 -29.75 1.87
N LYS A 424 28.96 -29.52 3.15
CA LYS A 424 27.72 -29.97 3.77
C LYS A 424 26.74 -28.83 4.06
N ARG A 425 27.09 -27.58 3.72
CA ARG A 425 26.22 -26.43 3.96
C ARG A 425 25.05 -26.46 2.97
N PRO A 426 23.83 -26.13 3.41
CA PRO A 426 22.68 -25.98 2.52
C PRO A 426 22.87 -24.76 1.62
N LEU A 427 22.09 -24.68 0.55
CA LEU A 427 21.80 -23.40 -0.09
C LEU A 427 20.98 -22.55 0.89
N VAL A 428 21.46 -21.37 1.26
CA VAL A 428 20.81 -20.48 2.23
C VAL A 428 20.16 -19.32 1.50
N VAL A 429 18.83 -19.23 1.55
CA VAL A 429 18.06 -18.21 0.85
C VAL A 429 17.25 -17.33 1.80
N LEU A 430 16.99 -16.10 1.38
CA LEU A 430 16.16 -15.14 2.10
C LEU A 430 14.95 -14.74 1.27
N PHE A 431 13.80 -14.63 1.91
CA PHE A 431 12.59 -14.10 1.30
C PHE A 431 11.95 -13.04 2.19
N GLY A 432 11.41 -11.99 1.57
CA GLY A 432 10.56 -11.05 2.28
C GLY A 432 9.49 -10.43 1.38
N GLU A 433 8.31 -10.24 1.92
CA GLU A 433 7.21 -9.54 1.24
C GLU A 433 6.82 -8.31 2.04
N SER A 434 6.54 -7.19 1.36
CA SER A 434 5.97 -6.01 2.00
C SER A 434 6.81 -5.56 3.21
N LEU A 435 6.20 -5.41 4.38
CA LEU A 435 6.91 -5.07 5.62
C LEU A 435 7.96 -6.12 6.05
N GLY A 436 7.79 -7.40 5.71
CA GLY A 436 8.81 -8.43 5.93
C GLY A 436 10.03 -8.23 5.03
N SER A 437 9.83 -7.74 3.81
CA SER A 437 10.93 -7.29 2.96
C SER A 437 11.68 -6.12 3.61
N GLN A 438 10.99 -5.09 4.10
CA GLN A 438 11.65 -3.99 4.81
C GLN A 438 12.43 -4.47 6.04
N VAL A 439 11.85 -5.32 6.88
CA VAL A 439 12.48 -5.85 8.11
C VAL A 439 13.76 -6.61 7.80
N SER A 440 13.77 -7.43 6.76
CA SER A 440 14.96 -8.21 6.40
C SER A 440 16.00 -7.37 5.66
N GLU A 441 15.59 -6.44 4.81
CA GLU A 441 16.49 -5.54 4.07
C GLU A 441 17.20 -4.53 5.00
N ASP A 442 16.47 -3.92 5.96
CA ASP A 442 17.02 -2.88 6.83
C ASP A 442 18.07 -3.41 7.83
N MET A 443 18.29 -4.73 7.93
CA MET A 443 19.45 -5.31 8.62
C MET A 443 20.77 -4.89 7.98
N PHE A 444 20.76 -4.59 6.67
CA PHE A 444 21.94 -4.22 5.90
C PHE A 444 22.11 -2.70 5.76
N ARG A 445 21.24 -1.91 6.39
CA ARG A 445 21.27 -0.46 6.34
C ARG A 445 22.65 0.09 6.71
N GLY A 446 23.21 0.97 5.88
CA GLY A 446 24.53 1.57 6.07
C GLY A 446 25.70 0.67 5.70
N LEU A 447 25.46 -0.59 5.33
CA LEU A 447 26.50 -1.53 4.87
C LEU A 447 26.57 -1.62 3.35
N GLY A 448 25.64 -0.98 2.63
CA GLY A 448 25.51 -1.08 1.18
C GLY A 448 25.45 -2.53 0.72
N ILE A 449 26.07 -2.84 -0.42
CA ILE A 449 26.10 -4.19 -0.96
C ILE A 449 26.98 -5.17 -0.14
N GLN A 450 27.92 -4.65 0.66
CA GLN A 450 28.81 -5.48 1.48
C GLN A 450 28.03 -6.23 2.58
N GLY A 451 26.90 -5.68 3.03
CA GLY A 451 26.01 -6.34 3.97
C GLY A 451 25.54 -7.71 3.50
N LEU A 452 25.25 -7.87 2.19
CA LEU A 452 24.86 -9.16 1.61
C LEU A 452 26.05 -10.14 1.49
N ALA A 453 27.23 -9.64 1.13
CA ALA A 453 28.40 -10.50 0.99
C ALA A 453 28.78 -11.18 2.33
N GLY A 454 28.54 -10.50 3.46
CA GLY A 454 28.83 -11.01 4.80
C GLY A 454 27.70 -11.79 5.47
N SER A 455 26.51 -11.88 4.86
CA SER A 455 25.32 -12.41 5.52
C SER A 455 25.18 -13.93 5.48
N GLY A 456 25.98 -14.61 4.64
CA GLY A 456 25.87 -16.05 4.40
C GLY A 456 24.65 -16.47 3.58
N PHE A 457 23.96 -15.52 2.93
CA PHE A 457 22.88 -15.82 1.99
C PHE A 457 23.43 -16.00 0.57
N ASP A 458 23.05 -17.08 -0.09
CA ASP A 458 23.42 -17.37 -1.48
C ASP A 458 22.52 -16.63 -2.48
N ALA A 459 21.27 -16.38 -2.10
CA ALA A 459 20.28 -15.66 -2.90
C ALA A 459 19.15 -15.08 -2.04
N ALA A 460 18.47 -14.04 -2.54
CA ALA A 460 17.27 -13.51 -1.91
C ALA A 460 16.24 -13.00 -2.92
N VAL A 461 14.96 -13.10 -2.56
CA VAL A 461 13.85 -12.51 -3.30
C VAL A 461 13.05 -11.63 -2.34
N TRP A 462 12.92 -10.35 -2.69
CA TRP A 462 12.05 -9.40 -2.01
C TRP A 462 11.00 -8.89 -2.96
N ILE A 463 9.75 -8.84 -2.49
CA ILE A 463 8.60 -8.38 -3.29
C ILE A 463 7.89 -7.21 -2.61
N GLY A 464 7.55 -6.20 -3.41
CA GLY A 464 6.73 -5.06 -2.97
C GLY A 464 7.31 -4.31 -1.78
N THR A 465 8.63 -4.11 -1.75
CA THR A 465 9.34 -3.42 -0.66
C THR A 465 8.76 -2.01 -0.42
N PRO A 466 8.35 -1.65 0.81
CA PRO A 466 7.86 -0.31 1.14
C PRO A 466 8.87 0.80 0.80
N ALA A 467 8.36 1.95 0.36
CA ALA A 467 9.17 3.13 0.00
C ALA A 467 10.08 3.65 1.13
N ALA A 468 9.75 3.31 2.38
CA ALA A 468 10.48 3.75 3.57
C ALA A 468 11.81 3.02 3.79
N THR A 469 11.97 1.82 3.20
CA THR A 469 13.13 0.94 3.36
C THR A 469 14.41 1.69 3.03
N ALA A 470 15.30 1.81 4.01
CA ALA A 470 16.49 2.66 3.90
C ALA A 470 17.53 2.00 3.00
N TRP A 471 17.78 0.70 3.20
CA TRP A 471 18.78 -0.02 2.43
C TRP A 471 18.44 -0.08 0.93
N ARG A 472 17.18 -0.34 0.56
CA ARG A 472 16.73 -0.25 -0.85
C ARG A 472 17.01 1.11 -1.48
N ARG A 473 16.78 2.21 -0.73
CA ARG A 473 17.07 3.57 -1.21
C ARG A 473 18.57 3.83 -1.36
N GLU A 474 19.39 3.31 -0.44
CA GLU A 474 20.85 3.37 -0.54
C GLU A 474 21.34 2.64 -1.79
N LEU A 475 20.81 1.44 -2.07
CA LEU A 475 21.14 0.68 -3.27
C LEU A 475 20.65 1.36 -4.55
N TRP A 476 19.44 1.93 -4.56
CA TRP A 476 18.90 2.66 -5.71
C TRP A 476 19.71 3.92 -6.03
N GLY A 477 20.11 4.66 -4.99
CA GLY A 477 20.87 5.90 -5.12
C GLY A 477 20.09 6.95 -5.93
N THR A 478 20.73 7.50 -6.96
CA THR A 478 20.18 8.54 -7.83
C THR A 478 19.80 8.04 -9.23
N ARG A 479 19.63 6.71 -9.41
CA ARG A 479 19.19 6.14 -10.70
C ARG A 479 17.84 6.75 -11.10
N THR A 480 17.70 7.09 -12.37
CA THR A 480 16.42 7.59 -12.88
C THR A 480 15.39 6.48 -12.98
N ILE A 481 14.15 6.76 -12.62
CA ILE A 481 13.00 5.88 -12.81
C ILE A 481 12.56 5.82 -14.29
N ALA A 482 13.05 6.74 -15.14
CA ALA A 482 12.71 6.79 -16.56
C ALA A 482 13.31 5.63 -17.37
N GLU A 483 14.45 5.11 -16.93
CA GLU A 483 15.22 4.08 -17.64
C GLU A 483 15.19 2.76 -16.90
N ALA A 484 15.20 1.64 -17.63
CA ALA A 484 15.27 0.32 -17.02
C ALA A 484 16.65 0.17 -16.35
N PRO A 485 16.70 -0.31 -15.10
CA PRO A 485 17.96 -0.50 -14.41
C PRO A 485 18.70 -1.71 -14.98
N GLU A 486 20.03 -1.70 -14.88
CA GLU A 486 20.88 -2.87 -15.10
C GLU A 486 21.09 -3.64 -13.77
N ILE A 487 21.65 -4.84 -13.85
CA ILE A 487 22.07 -5.59 -12.66
C ILE A 487 23.18 -4.81 -11.95
N GLY A 488 22.92 -4.45 -10.69
CA GLY A 488 23.83 -3.69 -9.86
C GLY A 488 24.98 -4.54 -9.28
N PRO A 489 25.88 -3.89 -8.52
CA PRO A 489 26.95 -4.57 -7.78
C PRO A 489 26.42 -5.71 -6.91
N GLY A 490 27.25 -6.73 -6.67
CA GLY A 490 26.90 -7.88 -5.84
C GLY A 490 25.73 -8.69 -6.40
N THR A 491 25.43 -8.58 -7.69
CA THR A 491 24.34 -9.28 -8.38
C THR A 491 22.93 -8.93 -7.89
N ALA A 492 22.78 -7.73 -7.31
CA ALA A 492 21.49 -7.20 -6.91
C ALA A 492 20.77 -6.57 -8.09
N TYR A 493 19.52 -6.96 -8.32
CA TYR A 493 18.67 -6.40 -9.35
C TYR A 493 17.40 -5.79 -8.74
N LEU A 494 17.22 -4.49 -8.97
CA LEU A 494 16.11 -3.68 -8.47
C LEU A 494 15.26 -3.23 -9.67
N PRO A 495 14.42 -4.08 -10.27
CA PRO A 495 13.57 -3.65 -11.38
C PRO A 495 12.53 -2.61 -10.93
N ARG A 496 12.09 -1.75 -11.85
CA ARG A 496 10.98 -0.82 -11.58
C ARG A 496 9.63 -1.53 -11.70
N THR A 497 9.58 -2.61 -12.49
CA THR A 497 8.41 -3.41 -12.81
C THR A 497 8.80 -4.87 -13.08
N ILE A 498 7.87 -5.82 -12.99
CA ILE A 498 8.10 -7.21 -13.45
C ILE A 498 8.55 -7.24 -14.93
N ALA A 499 8.04 -6.34 -15.78
CA ALA A 499 8.42 -6.28 -17.18
C ALA A 499 9.92 -5.99 -17.37
N ASP A 500 10.54 -5.16 -16.53
CA ASP A 500 11.98 -4.92 -16.58
C ASP A 500 12.77 -6.22 -16.27
N TRP A 501 12.28 -7.07 -15.37
CA TRP A 501 12.91 -8.36 -15.07
C TRP A 501 12.76 -9.38 -16.20
N ARG A 502 11.55 -9.48 -16.79
CA ARG A 502 11.29 -10.35 -17.93
C ARG A 502 12.01 -9.91 -19.21
N ALA A 503 12.31 -8.62 -19.34
CA ALA A 503 13.06 -8.08 -20.46
C ALA A 503 14.58 -8.32 -20.37
N LEU A 504 15.11 -8.69 -19.20
CA LEU A 504 16.53 -9.04 -19.08
C LEU A 504 16.85 -10.27 -19.95
N PRO A 505 17.98 -10.26 -20.68
CA PRO A 505 18.51 -11.45 -21.32
C PRO A 505 18.66 -12.59 -20.30
N ALA A 506 18.40 -13.84 -20.72
CA ALA A 506 18.44 -15.00 -19.82
C ALA A 506 19.79 -15.11 -19.08
N ALA A 507 20.91 -14.92 -19.79
CA ALA A 507 22.25 -14.95 -19.21
C ALA A 507 22.48 -13.87 -18.14
N GLU A 508 21.82 -12.71 -18.23
CA GLU A 508 21.87 -11.69 -17.20
C GLU A 508 20.96 -12.05 -16.03
N ARG A 509 19.74 -12.51 -16.32
CA ARG A 509 18.78 -12.95 -15.29
C ARG A 509 19.40 -14.02 -14.38
N ASP A 510 20.15 -14.96 -14.95
CA ASP A 510 20.86 -16.03 -14.22
C ASP A 510 22.00 -15.54 -13.32
N ARG A 511 22.47 -14.31 -13.54
CA ARG A 511 23.48 -13.66 -12.69
C ARG A 511 22.82 -13.04 -11.47
N ALA A 512 21.57 -12.59 -11.52
CA ALA A 512 20.89 -11.94 -10.40
C ALA A 512 20.68 -12.95 -9.25
N ARG A 513 21.27 -12.67 -8.08
CA ARG A 513 21.05 -13.46 -6.84
C ARG A 513 20.15 -12.77 -5.86
N PHE A 514 20.08 -11.45 -5.91
CA PHE A 514 19.33 -10.63 -4.97
C PHE A 514 18.30 -9.84 -5.77
N LEU A 515 17.08 -10.37 -5.86
CA LEU A 515 16.01 -9.81 -6.69
C LEU A 515 15.04 -9.00 -5.83
N LEU A 516 14.91 -7.70 -6.10
CA LEU A 516 14.03 -6.77 -5.40
C LEU A 516 12.82 -6.40 -6.28
N LEU A 517 11.99 -7.40 -6.58
CA LEU A 517 10.89 -7.33 -7.52
C LEU A 517 9.74 -6.42 -7.03
N GLN A 518 9.08 -5.74 -7.96
CA GLN A 518 7.87 -4.97 -7.69
C GLN A 518 6.96 -4.90 -8.92
N ASN A 519 5.64 -4.84 -8.71
CA ASN A 519 4.71 -4.55 -9.78
C ASN A 519 4.78 -3.07 -10.13
N GLY A 520 4.57 -2.77 -11.41
CA GLY A 520 4.60 -1.40 -11.88
C GLY A 520 3.50 -0.55 -11.28
N ASP A 521 2.34 -1.12 -10.94
CA ASP A 521 1.17 -0.46 -10.35
C ASP A 521 1.05 -0.68 -8.84
N ASP A 522 2.05 -1.31 -8.19
CA ASP A 522 2.05 -1.52 -6.74
C ASP A 522 2.10 -0.17 -5.99
N PRO A 523 1.09 0.15 -5.17
CA PRO A 523 1.13 1.33 -4.31
C PRO A 523 2.12 1.22 -3.15
N ILE A 524 2.51 0.04 -2.68
CA ILE A 524 3.36 -0.13 -1.49
C ILE A 524 4.76 0.48 -1.66
N PRO A 525 5.51 0.22 -2.77
CA PRO A 525 6.79 0.88 -3.04
C PRO A 525 6.67 2.37 -3.38
N LYS A 526 5.44 2.85 -3.61
CA LYS A 526 5.13 4.22 -4.06
C LYS A 526 4.51 5.09 -2.96
N PHE A 527 4.10 4.49 -1.86
CA PHE A 527 3.43 5.15 -0.75
C PHE A 527 4.44 5.59 0.31
N GLY A 528 4.53 6.90 0.52
CA GLY A 528 5.31 7.50 1.58
C GLY A 528 4.72 8.84 1.99
N SER A 529 4.95 9.27 3.23
CA SER A 529 4.42 10.54 3.76
C SER A 529 4.79 11.73 2.87
N GLN A 530 5.99 11.71 2.29
CA GLN A 530 6.50 12.72 1.37
C GLN A 530 5.58 12.98 0.17
N VAL A 531 4.80 11.99 -0.29
CA VAL A 531 3.84 12.16 -1.42
C VAL A 531 2.80 13.25 -1.13
N ALA A 532 2.52 13.56 0.14
CA ALA A 532 1.59 14.61 0.51
C ALA A 532 2.11 16.02 0.16
N TRP A 533 3.43 16.25 0.16
CA TRP A 533 4.03 17.58 -0.06
C TRP A 533 5.12 17.63 -1.15
N ARG A 534 5.57 16.48 -1.66
CA ARG A 534 6.55 16.34 -2.74
C ARG A 534 5.97 15.47 -3.86
N ARG A 535 6.14 15.93 -5.11
CA ARG A 535 5.82 15.13 -6.30
C ARG A 535 6.77 13.93 -6.35
N PRO A 536 6.26 12.68 -6.34
CA PRO A 536 7.10 11.51 -6.37
C PRO A 536 7.66 11.25 -7.77
N ASP A 537 8.78 10.53 -7.84
CA ASP A 537 9.53 10.30 -9.07
C ASP A 537 8.73 9.46 -10.09
N TRP A 538 7.94 8.49 -9.62
CA TRP A 538 7.03 7.71 -10.47
C TRP A 538 5.89 8.53 -11.12
N LEU A 539 5.62 9.76 -10.63
CA LEU A 539 4.75 10.76 -11.28
C LEU A 539 5.53 11.79 -12.08
N GLY A 540 6.75 11.49 -12.54
CA GLY A 540 7.56 12.33 -13.43
C GLY A 540 6.86 12.71 -14.76
N PRO A 541 7.60 13.25 -15.74
CA PRO A 541 7.06 13.60 -17.06
C PRO A 541 6.24 12.45 -17.66
N ASN A 542 5.07 12.75 -18.23
CA ASN A 542 4.10 11.72 -18.60
C ASN A 542 4.63 10.70 -19.62
N HIS A 543 5.56 11.07 -20.49
CA HIS A 543 6.11 10.17 -21.53
C HIS A 543 7.24 9.27 -21.02
N THR A 544 7.88 9.60 -19.90
CA THR A 544 9.00 8.81 -19.34
C THR A 544 8.59 7.86 -18.22
N ARG A 545 7.32 7.89 -17.78
CA ARG A 545 6.88 7.03 -16.67
C ARG A 545 7.02 5.54 -17.07
N PRO A 546 7.47 4.66 -16.16
CA PRO A 546 7.49 3.22 -16.40
C PRO A 546 6.07 2.65 -16.55
N ILE A 547 5.96 1.43 -17.08
CA ILE A 547 4.71 0.66 -17.10
C ILE A 547 4.16 0.54 -15.67
N GLY A 548 2.83 0.59 -15.50
CA GLY A 548 2.20 0.56 -14.18
C GLY A 548 2.10 1.91 -13.46
N SER A 549 2.72 2.98 -13.99
CA SER A 549 2.47 4.34 -13.53
C SER A 549 1.31 4.98 -14.32
N PRO A 550 0.41 5.74 -13.67
CA PRO A 550 -0.74 6.32 -14.35
C PRO A 550 -0.32 7.31 -15.42
N ARG A 551 -1.13 7.42 -16.49
CA ARG A 551 -0.95 8.40 -17.58
C ARG A 551 -2.01 9.48 -17.48
N GLY A 552 -1.65 10.73 -17.81
CA GLY A 552 -2.56 11.89 -17.72
C GLY A 552 -2.82 12.38 -16.29
N THR A 553 -2.28 11.69 -15.27
CA THR A 553 -2.42 12.07 -13.86
C THR A 553 -1.39 13.10 -13.44
N SER A 554 -1.85 14.15 -12.76
CA SER A 554 -1.00 15.18 -12.15
C SER A 554 -0.86 14.95 -10.65
N TRP A 555 0.33 15.25 -10.10
CA TRP A 555 0.49 15.28 -8.65
C TRP A 555 -0.29 16.46 -8.06
N VAL A 556 -1.19 16.17 -7.12
CA VAL A 556 -1.94 17.17 -6.36
C VAL A 556 -1.63 16.98 -4.87
N PRO A 557 -1.08 17.99 -4.17
CA PRO A 557 -0.68 17.89 -2.77
C PRO A 557 -1.82 17.36 -1.89
N GLY A 558 -1.50 16.46 -0.97
CA GLY A 558 -2.46 15.78 -0.08
C GLY A 558 -3.41 14.79 -0.79
N MET A 559 -3.99 15.16 -1.92
CA MET A 559 -4.89 14.30 -2.71
C MET A 559 -4.16 13.07 -3.24
N THR A 560 -3.01 13.23 -3.91
CA THR A 560 -2.28 12.06 -4.45
C THR A 560 -1.87 11.09 -3.33
N PHE A 561 -1.53 11.60 -2.15
CA PHE A 561 -1.28 10.76 -0.98
C PHE A 561 -2.53 9.96 -0.57
N LEU A 562 -3.68 10.63 -0.41
CA LEU A 562 -4.93 9.97 -0.07
C LEU A 562 -5.37 8.96 -1.13
N THR A 563 -5.25 9.30 -2.40
CA THR A 563 -5.58 8.40 -3.50
C THR A 563 -4.67 7.17 -3.51
N THR A 564 -3.36 7.35 -3.31
CA THR A 564 -2.40 6.23 -3.23
C THR A 564 -2.67 5.36 -2.00
N PHE A 565 -3.17 5.94 -0.90
CA PHE A 565 -3.63 5.18 0.27
C PHE A 565 -4.83 4.29 -0.07
N PHE A 566 -5.82 4.77 -0.82
CA PHE A 566 -6.93 3.91 -1.27
C PHE A 566 -6.48 2.84 -2.26
N ASP A 567 -5.55 3.15 -3.17
CA ASP A 567 -4.93 2.15 -4.04
C ASP A 567 -4.26 1.06 -3.21
N MET A 568 -3.53 1.42 -2.14
CA MET A 568 -2.94 0.47 -1.19
C MET A 568 -3.98 -0.46 -0.56
N GLN A 569 -5.12 0.07 -0.12
CA GLN A 569 -6.19 -0.77 0.43
C GLN A 569 -6.79 -1.72 -0.62
N ASN A 570 -6.92 -1.28 -1.87
CA ASN A 570 -7.45 -2.07 -2.97
C ASN A 570 -6.45 -3.13 -3.50
N ALA A 571 -5.14 -2.89 -3.32
CA ALA A 571 -4.06 -3.81 -3.68
C ALA A 571 -3.95 -5.02 -2.75
N LEU A 572 -4.46 -4.91 -1.51
CA LEU A 572 -4.36 -5.94 -0.46
C LEU A 572 -5.59 -6.84 -0.38
N THR A 573 -6.44 -6.85 -1.41
CA THR A 573 -7.64 -7.70 -1.46
C THR A 573 -7.67 -8.55 -2.74
N PRO A 574 -6.68 -9.42 -2.95
CA PRO A 574 -6.70 -10.35 -4.08
C PRO A 574 -7.89 -11.32 -3.99
N THR A 575 -8.33 -11.82 -5.14
CA THR A 575 -9.33 -12.90 -5.22
C THR A 575 -8.64 -14.26 -4.98
N PRO A 576 -9.08 -15.04 -3.98
CA PRO A 576 -8.56 -16.39 -3.72
C PRO A 576 -8.67 -17.30 -4.95
N GLY A 577 -7.60 -18.03 -5.25
CA GLY A 577 -7.47 -18.92 -6.40
C GLY A 577 -7.24 -18.22 -7.75
N THR A 578 -7.34 -16.89 -7.80
CA THR A 578 -7.07 -16.09 -9.01
C THR A 578 -5.78 -15.33 -8.80
N PHE A 579 -4.69 -15.77 -9.44
CA PHE A 579 -3.39 -15.11 -9.33
C PHE A 579 -3.22 -14.14 -10.49
N SER A 580 -2.98 -12.87 -10.15
CA SER A 580 -2.74 -11.77 -11.08
C SER A 580 -1.37 -11.12 -10.79
N GLU A 581 -1.06 -10.05 -11.51
CA GLU A 581 0.15 -9.23 -11.28
C GLU A 581 -0.18 -7.78 -10.94
N GLY A 582 -1.41 -7.52 -10.47
CA GLY A 582 -1.92 -6.19 -10.16
C GLY A 582 -1.70 -5.76 -8.73
N GLY A 583 -1.30 -4.51 -8.56
CA GLY A 583 -1.11 -3.93 -7.23
C GLY A 583 -0.06 -4.71 -6.44
N HIS A 584 -0.45 -5.25 -5.29
CA HIS A 584 0.45 -5.98 -4.39
C HIS A 584 0.34 -7.50 -4.54
N ASP A 585 -0.22 -7.99 -5.65
CA ASP A 585 -0.29 -9.40 -5.96
C ASP A 585 0.94 -9.87 -6.75
N TYR A 586 1.74 -10.75 -6.12
CA TYR A 586 2.94 -11.35 -6.71
C TYR A 586 2.79 -12.85 -6.93
N ARG A 587 1.62 -13.42 -6.62
CA ARG A 587 1.44 -14.88 -6.55
C ARG A 587 1.67 -15.54 -7.91
N HIS A 588 1.38 -14.85 -9.01
CA HIS A 588 1.64 -15.40 -10.35
C HIS A 588 3.12 -15.50 -10.70
N VAL A 589 3.91 -14.47 -10.39
CA VAL A 589 5.32 -14.37 -10.82
C VAL A 589 6.28 -15.12 -9.87
N LEU A 590 5.88 -15.29 -8.61
CA LEU A 590 6.75 -15.85 -7.57
C LEU A 590 7.35 -17.22 -7.91
N PRO A 591 6.61 -18.21 -8.46
CA PRO A 591 7.20 -19.51 -8.80
C PRO A 591 8.38 -19.41 -9.77
N GLU A 592 8.23 -18.61 -10.83
CA GLU A 592 9.28 -18.35 -11.83
C GLU A 592 10.47 -17.59 -11.19
N ALA A 593 10.17 -16.55 -10.42
CA ALA A 593 11.19 -15.73 -9.76
C ALA A 593 12.02 -16.54 -8.77
N ILE A 594 11.40 -17.43 -8.01
CA ILE A 594 12.05 -18.33 -7.06
C ILE A 594 12.88 -19.38 -7.78
N SER A 595 12.31 -20.09 -8.75
CA SER A 595 13.03 -21.12 -9.51
C SER A 595 14.30 -20.55 -10.14
N THR A 596 14.20 -19.38 -10.76
CA THR A 596 15.32 -18.69 -11.41
C THR A 596 16.36 -18.18 -10.40
N THR A 597 15.92 -17.40 -9.40
CA THR A 597 16.84 -16.70 -8.48
C THR A 597 17.52 -17.66 -7.51
N TRP A 598 16.79 -18.67 -7.01
CA TRP A 598 17.32 -19.68 -6.10
C TRP A 598 17.90 -20.90 -6.81
N ARG A 599 17.85 -20.93 -8.15
CA ARG A 599 18.43 -22.00 -8.99
C ARG A 599 17.89 -23.38 -8.66
N LEU A 600 16.57 -23.45 -8.55
CA LEU A 600 15.82 -24.68 -8.34
C LEU A 600 15.01 -24.96 -9.61
N PRO A 601 15.63 -25.52 -10.66
CA PRO A 601 14.97 -25.70 -11.95
C PRO A 601 13.85 -26.74 -11.86
N ALA A 602 12.82 -26.53 -12.66
CA ALA A 602 11.74 -27.48 -12.91
C ALA A 602 11.45 -27.51 -14.41
N THR A 603 10.83 -28.59 -14.89
CA THR A 603 10.33 -28.62 -16.27
C THR A 603 9.14 -27.67 -16.42
N ASP A 604 8.81 -27.27 -17.65
CA ASP A 604 7.64 -26.43 -17.92
C ASP A 604 6.32 -27.10 -17.46
N GLU A 605 6.25 -28.43 -17.57
CA GLU A 605 5.14 -29.24 -17.07
C GLU A 605 5.04 -29.17 -15.54
N GLN A 606 6.16 -29.36 -14.83
CA GLN A 606 6.20 -29.23 -13.36
C GLN A 606 5.83 -27.81 -12.92
N MET A 607 6.35 -26.78 -13.59
CA MET A 607 6.02 -25.38 -13.27
C MET A 607 4.54 -25.08 -13.52
N THR A 608 3.94 -25.68 -14.54
CA THR A 608 2.49 -25.62 -14.80
C THR A 608 1.70 -26.28 -13.68
N SER A 609 2.08 -27.49 -13.26
CA SER A 609 1.46 -28.22 -12.15
C SER A 609 1.58 -27.47 -10.82
N ILE A 610 2.75 -26.92 -10.49
CA ILE A 610 2.97 -26.06 -9.32
C ILE A 610 2.00 -24.88 -9.35
N ASN A 611 1.92 -24.18 -10.48
CA ASN A 611 1.04 -23.03 -10.63
C ASN A 611 -0.44 -23.37 -10.44
N GLN A 612 -0.89 -24.53 -10.92
CA GLN A 612 -2.26 -25.01 -10.73
C GLN A 612 -2.51 -25.40 -9.27
N ALA A 613 -1.59 -26.13 -8.66
CA ALA A 613 -1.68 -26.56 -7.27
C ALA A 613 -1.77 -25.36 -6.31
N LEU A 614 -0.90 -24.36 -6.46
CA LEU A 614 -0.91 -23.15 -5.62
C LEU A 614 -2.27 -22.42 -5.64
N ARG A 615 -2.89 -22.30 -6.82
CA ARG A 615 -4.21 -21.66 -7.00
C ARG A 615 -5.32 -22.48 -6.36
N ALA A 616 -5.32 -23.80 -6.59
CA ALA A 616 -6.33 -24.71 -6.02
C ALA A 616 -6.24 -24.75 -4.48
N ARG A 617 -5.02 -24.76 -3.95
CA ARG A 617 -4.75 -24.78 -2.50
C ARG A 617 -5.19 -23.51 -1.80
N GLU A 618 -4.86 -22.33 -2.34
CA GLU A 618 -5.30 -21.07 -1.74
C GLU A 618 -6.83 -20.98 -1.69
N LEU A 619 -7.50 -21.35 -2.78
CA LEU A 619 -8.96 -21.39 -2.82
C LEU A 619 -9.51 -22.37 -1.76
N ALA A 620 -8.95 -23.57 -1.66
CA ALA A 620 -9.37 -24.57 -0.69
C ALA A 620 -9.21 -24.09 0.76
N TRP A 621 -8.08 -23.50 1.14
CA TRP A 621 -7.87 -22.99 2.49
C TRP A 621 -8.80 -21.85 2.87
N GLU A 622 -9.04 -20.93 1.93
CA GLU A 622 -9.94 -19.81 2.16
C GLU A 622 -11.38 -20.32 2.39
N LEU A 623 -11.85 -21.24 1.55
CA LEU A 623 -13.18 -21.82 1.69
C LEU A 623 -13.32 -22.69 2.94
N HIS A 624 -12.29 -23.48 3.26
CA HIS A 624 -12.24 -24.26 4.50
C HIS A 624 -12.33 -23.34 5.72
N ARG A 625 -11.61 -22.22 5.71
CA ARG A 625 -11.63 -21.22 6.78
C ARG A 625 -13.00 -20.55 6.90
N ASP A 626 -13.57 -20.09 5.80
CA ASP A 626 -14.89 -19.46 5.81
C ASP A 626 -15.97 -20.42 6.31
N TRP A 627 -15.90 -21.69 5.90
CA TRP A 627 -16.83 -22.72 6.32
C TRP A 627 -16.69 -23.08 7.81
N THR A 628 -15.47 -23.33 8.29
CA THR A 628 -15.22 -23.64 9.71
C THR A 628 -15.57 -22.45 10.61
N ASN A 629 -15.30 -21.22 10.18
CA ASN A 629 -15.74 -20.01 10.87
C ASN A 629 -17.27 -19.87 10.93
N ALA A 630 -17.98 -20.32 9.89
CA ALA A 630 -19.44 -20.36 9.89
C ALA A 630 -19.98 -21.40 10.89
N LEU A 631 -19.37 -22.58 10.95
CA LEU A 631 -19.71 -23.65 11.91
C LEU A 631 -19.43 -23.24 13.37
N ALA A 632 -18.40 -22.43 13.61
CA ALA A 632 -18.06 -21.94 14.95
C ALA A 632 -19.01 -20.84 15.47
N LYS A 633 -19.97 -20.35 14.66
CA LYS A 633 -20.98 -19.38 15.13
C LYS A 633 -22.04 -20.06 16.02
N PRO A 634 -22.70 -19.30 16.91
CA PRO A 634 -23.87 -19.80 17.64
C PRO A 634 -24.94 -20.35 16.68
N LEU A 635 -25.64 -21.43 17.06
CA LEU A 635 -26.57 -22.17 16.19
C LEU A 635 -27.53 -21.27 15.39
N GLY A 636 -28.15 -20.27 16.03
CA GLY A 636 -29.07 -19.34 15.35
C GLY A 636 -28.43 -18.43 14.28
N LYS A 637 -27.10 -18.30 14.26
CA LYS A 637 -26.34 -17.50 13.26
C LYS A 637 -25.64 -18.36 12.20
N GLN A 638 -25.57 -19.67 12.39
CA GLN A 638 -24.90 -20.57 11.45
C GLN A 638 -25.51 -20.56 10.04
N PRO A 639 -26.84 -20.57 9.85
CA PRO A 639 -27.42 -20.58 8.50
C PRO A 639 -26.99 -19.37 7.66
N ALA A 640 -27.05 -18.17 8.24
CA ALA A 640 -26.61 -16.94 7.58
C ALA A 640 -25.09 -16.92 7.29
N ALA A 641 -24.29 -17.47 8.22
CA ALA A 641 -22.84 -17.56 8.04
C ALA A 641 -22.45 -18.57 6.95
N LYS A 642 -23.12 -19.73 6.88
CA LYS A 642 -22.93 -20.72 5.82
C LYS A 642 -23.33 -20.18 4.45
N ALA A 643 -24.49 -19.52 4.36
CA ALA A 643 -24.93 -18.87 3.12
C ALA A 643 -23.92 -17.83 2.63
N LYS A 644 -23.30 -17.08 3.56
CA LYS A 644 -22.21 -16.16 3.22
C LYS A 644 -20.98 -16.87 2.69
N ALA A 645 -20.55 -17.98 3.29
CA ALA A 645 -19.42 -18.78 2.82
C ALA A 645 -19.68 -19.36 1.40
N LEU A 646 -20.90 -19.83 1.11
CA LEU A 646 -21.29 -20.29 -0.23
C LEU A 646 -21.32 -19.14 -1.26
N ALA A 647 -21.78 -17.95 -0.84
CA ALA A 647 -21.73 -16.76 -1.68
C ALA A 647 -20.29 -16.33 -1.99
N HIS A 648 -19.37 -16.44 -1.02
CA HIS A 648 -17.94 -16.23 -1.25
C HIS A 648 -17.38 -17.26 -2.22
N ALA A 649 -17.65 -18.56 -2.03
CA ALA A 649 -17.24 -19.62 -2.94
C ALA A 649 -17.74 -19.38 -4.37
N SER A 650 -19.00 -18.96 -4.51
CA SER A 650 -19.57 -18.65 -5.81
C SER A 650 -18.89 -17.44 -6.46
N LYS A 651 -18.58 -16.42 -5.66
CA LYS A 651 -17.85 -15.23 -6.11
C LYS A 651 -16.44 -15.57 -6.57
N TYR A 652 -15.69 -16.37 -5.80
CA TYR A 652 -14.29 -16.70 -6.11
C TYR A 652 -14.17 -17.62 -7.34
N THR A 653 -15.15 -18.52 -7.53
CA THR A 653 -15.15 -19.47 -8.66
C THR A 653 -15.84 -18.94 -9.92
N GLY A 654 -16.57 -17.83 -9.83
CA GLY A 654 -17.35 -17.28 -10.95
C GLY A 654 -18.57 -18.12 -11.34
N ARG A 655 -18.95 -19.14 -10.55
CA ARG A 655 -20.10 -20.02 -10.78
C ARG A 655 -20.87 -20.26 -9.48
N SER A 656 -22.13 -20.69 -9.56
CA SER A 656 -22.88 -21.04 -8.35
C SER A 656 -22.27 -22.27 -7.67
N ILE A 657 -21.99 -22.17 -6.37
CA ILE A 657 -21.42 -23.24 -5.53
C ILE A 657 -22.38 -23.55 -4.39
N ASP A 658 -22.75 -24.82 -4.27
CA ASP A 658 -23.47 -25.38 -3.13
C ASP A 658 -22.52 -26.00 -2.09
N GLU A 659 -23.06 -26.56 -1.02
CA GLU A 659 -22.26 -27.14 0.08
C GLU A 659 -21.39 -28.32 -0.39
N ALA A 660 -21.94 -29.21 -1.24
CA ALA A 660 -21.18 -30.33 -1.81
C ALA A 660 -20.05 -29.83 -2.71
N GLY A 661 -20.31 -28.83 -3.55
CA GLY A 661 -19.30 -28.19 -4.39
C GLY A 661 -18.19 -27.51 -3.59
N LEU A 662 -18.53 -26.85 -2.48
CA LEU A 662 -17.53 -26.26 -1.57
C LEU A 662 -16.62 -27.35 -0.99
N HIS A 663 -17.20 -28.44 -0.48
CA HIS A 663 -16.43 -29.55 0.07
C HIS A 663 -15.54 -30.22 -0.98
N ALA A 664 -16.04 -30.43 -2.19
CA ALA A 664 -15.24 -30.99 -3.28
C ALA A 664 -14.03 -30.11 -3.65
N ILE A 665 -14.19 -28.78 -3.66
CA ILE A 665 -13.08 -27.84 -3.91
C ILE A 665 -12.05 -27.93 -2.76
N VAL A 666 -12.52 -27.93 -1.52
CA VAL A 666 -11.66 -28.05 -0.34
C VAL A 666 -10.85 -29.35 -0.38
N ASP A 667 -11.52 -30.48 -0.62
CA ASP A 667 -10.86 -31.79 -0.63
C ASP A 667 -9.83 -31.91 -1.76
N ALA A 668 -10.17 -31.44 -2.96
CA ALA A 668 -9.28 -31.47 -4.12
C ALA A 668 -8.05 -30.58 -3.95
N GLY A 669 -8.21 -29.38 -3.35
CA GLY A 669 -7.07 -28.48 -3.12
C GLY A 669 -6.18 -28.94 -1.96
N LEU A 670 -6.76 -29.45 -0.87
CA LEU A 670 -5.97 -29.91 0.28
C LEU A 670 -5.22 -31.21 0.02
N ASN A 671 -5.77 -32.09 -0.82
CA ASN A 671 -5.23 -33.42 -1.14
C ASN A 671 -5.22 -33.65 -2.66
N PRO A 672 -4.34 -32.95 -3.41
CA PRO A 672 -4.23 -33.19 -4.85
C PRO A 672 -3.78 -34.64 -5.09
N ARG A 673 -4.38 -35.27 -6.10
CA ARG A 673 -4.17 -36.69 -6.44
C ARG A 673 -3.38 -36.84 -7.71
#